data_AF-A0A366WSW3-F1
#
_entry.id   AF-A0A366WSW3-F1
#
_cell.length_a   1.000
_cell.length_b   1.000
_cell.length_c   1.000
_cell.angle_alpha   90.00
_cell.angle_beta   90.00
_cell.angle_gamma   90.00
#
_symmetry.space_group_name_H-M   'P 1'
#
loop_
_entity.id
_entity.type
_entity.pdbx_description
1 polymer ?
#
loop_
_entity_poly.entity_id
_entity_poly.type
_entity_poly.pdbx_seq_one_letter_code
_entity_poly.pdbx_strand_id
1 'polypeptide(L)'
;MNASRPVSEILDSELVSLAYTSDVPDPDPKQFELAKKAIFARALLIKQEIDPSKANSEDSEGFYRICREIVDSHLESRKSYFGPSQCEPLPDVEELTKDNRDIFLVIKFMDEAPHIKATIQSLLNQKDINHRRIVIVAADNMSKDGSSEIVKELIRENSTEIKMFYIQQETPGGGSTARYGVDRCLATIAEMCETDGDYSRLQRARIAVSDGDTVYHPKLVADSAQTLDRYQEVDGVMPFLLYKITACHRFFKRYVARRPAQLNSFIDNNKEKIVVSPYSLANAEDLRRFPRAARRVLSEAGQPGVMLGVDLNNDSLFVPFVASIDSGLRFGVAEDEKGNRAYVFEDRTITLEQAAVSGDETALISLENNVINKDEKWKWHALIGHDLFLTWSFQKMGLSEELILPDTSDALKIFRAWSFAVGGQHQLSRPNMERVTGTDYQSGRVIQSFGGQTVLGSSKAYTETEVDRLAKMIRNFANDQSVFYGHTRSRGLERASGLYLHMTSIQDQVEAEVRDYGDSFFEQIAFPERIIFPFRWMLQNFIGYYARANASDRETVANKSFKVIFDDSTWTSIQLLIVTNDELLKLNQLPFEKFRERCEELSEDILIMFWKPMMEFYTRTLTSYFNDHHLEAHLYDWLLTGLTTCRNALSENRPDIDPNEVWASPEFVIDHERGQVLNIKEVMREQ
;
A
#
# COMPACT_ATOMS: atom_id res chain seq x y z
N MET A 1 4.19 -27.47 -0.43
CA MET A 1 4.30 -26.15 -1.10
C MET A 1 3.59 -26.24 -2.44
N ASN A 2 3.01 -25.16 -2.99
CA ASN A 2 2.36 -25.26 -4.30
C ASN A 2 3.32 -25.72 -5.42
N ALA A 3 4.61 -25.38 -5.30
CA ALA A 3 5.66 -25.83 -6.21
C ALA A 3 5.78 -27.36 -6.35
N SER A 4 5.27 -28.15 -5.39
CA SER A 4 5.28 -29.62 -5.46
C SER A 4 4.02 -30.23 -6.11
N ARG A 5 3.02 -29.42 -6.46
CA ARG A 5 1.79 -29.90 -7.11
C ARG A 5 1.96 -30.07 -8.63
N PRO A 6 1.19 -30.95 -9.28
CA PRO A 6 1.06 -30.97 -10.73
C PRO A 6 0.64 -29.61 -11.28
N VAL A 7 1.16 -29.21 -12.45
CA VAL A 7 0.78 -27.92 -13.07
C VAL A 7 -0.71 -27.87 -13.41
N SER A 8 -1.33 -28.99 -13.77
CA SER A 8 -2.79 -29.06 -13.97
C SER A 8 -3.57 -28.57 -12.74
N GLU A 9 -3.19 -29.00 -11.54
CA GLU A 9 -3.84 -28.54 -10.30
C GLU A 9 -3.59 -27.05 -9.99
N ILE A 10 -2.48 -26.49 -10.49
CA ILE A 10 -2.18 -25.05 -10.32
C ILE A 10 -2.99 -24.23 -11.33
N LEU A 11 -3.12 -24.70 -12.56
CA LEU A 11 -3.91 -24.03 -13.60
C LEU A 11 -5.41 -24.06 -13.30
N ASP A 12 -5.89 -25.12 -12.66
CA ASP A 12 -7.28 -25.27 -12.20
C ASP A 12 -7.55 -24.48 -10.90
N SER A 13 -6.53 -23.85 -10.31
CA SER A 13 -6.69 -23.05 -9.10
C SER A 13 -7.49 -21.79 -9.39
N GLU A 14 -8.33 -21.40 -8.44
CA GLU A 14 -9.10 -20.17 -8.56
C GLU A 14 -8.13 -18.95 -8.71
N LEU A 15 -6.92 -18.98 -8.11
CA LEU A 15 -5.87 -17.95 -8.27
C LEU A 15 -5.40 -17.75 -9.71
N VAL A 16 -5.26 -18.83 -10.47
CA VAL A 16 -4.88 -18.75 -11.89
C VAL A 16 -6.10 -18.48 -12.76
N SER A 17 -7.30 -18.86 -12.33
CA SER A 17 -8.53 -18.66 -13.11
C SER A 17 -8.77 -17.21 -13.55
N LEU A 18 -8.27 -16.25 -12.77
CA LEU A 18 -8.35 -14.81 -13.07
C LEU A 18 -7.59 -14.42 -14.34
N ALA A 19 -6.48 -15.09 -14.64
CA ALA A 19 -5.74 -14.83 -15.87
C ALA A 19 -6.57 -15.14 -17.12
N TYR A 20 -7.46 -16.16 -17.08
CA TYR A 20 -8.38 -16.46 -18.19
C TYR A 20 -9.50 -15.42 -18.36
N THR A 21 -9.69 -14.55 -17.37
CA THR A 21 -10.63 -13.41 -17.45
C THR A 21 -9.91 -12.09 -17.74
N SER A 22 -8.63 -12.14 -18.10
CA SER A 22 -7.79 -10.95 -18.29
C SER A 22 -7.55 -10.62 -19.75
N ASP A 23 -7.11 -9.40 -20.02
CA ASP A 23 -6.73 -8.91 -21.34
C ASP A 23 -5.37 -9.41 -21.84
N VAL A 24 -4.91 -10.57 -21.37
CA VAL A 24 -3.57 -11.11 -21.63
C VAL A 24 -3.66 -12.53 -22.19
N PRO A 25 -2.58 -13.07 -22.79
CA PRO A 25 -2.56 -14.47 -23.21
C PRO A 25 -2.87 -15.40 -22.05
N ASP A 26 -3.59 -16.48 -22.35
CA ASP A 26 -3.87 -17.53 -21.37
C ASP A 26 -2.55 -18.07 -20.77
N PRO A 27 -2.54 -18.38 -19.45
CA PRO A 27 -1.44 -19.06 -18.78
C PRO A 27 -0.86 -20.25 -19.58
N ASP A 28 0.40 -20.15 -20.01
CA ASP A 28 1.09 -21.27 -20.67
C ASP A 28 1.56 -22.30 -19.62
N PRO A 29 1.08 -23.56 -19.64
CA PRO A 29 1.54 -24.60 -18.72
C PRO A 29 3.07 -24.74 -18.67
N LYS A 30 3.76 -24.51 -19.78
CA LYS A 30 5.22 -24.58 -19.85
C LYS A 30 5.89 -23.50 -18.99
N GLN A 31 5.32 -22.30 -18.93
CA GLN A 31 5.82 -21.21 -18.09
C GLN A 31 5.74 -21.57 -16.60
N PHE A 32 4.67 -22.25 -16.18
CA PHE A 32 4.49 -22.75 -14.81
C PHE A 32 5.47 -23.88 -14.49
N GLU A 33 5.73 -24.79 -15.43
CA GLU A 33 6.76 -25.82 -15.25
C GLU A 33 8.17 -25.22 -15.15
N LEU A 34 8.48 -24.19 -15.96
CA LEU A 34 9.74 -23.46 -15.85
C LEU A 34 9.87 -22.74 -14.50
N ALA A 35 8.81 -22.08 -14.04
CA ALA A 35 8.80 -21.42 -12.75
C ALA A 35 9.05 -22.39 -11.59
N LYS A 36 8.42 -23.57 -11.61
CA LYS A 36 8.68 -24.64 -10.63
C LYS A 36 10.15 -25.08 -10.69
N LYS A 37 10.69 -25.32 -11.88
CA LYS A 37 12.12 -25.67 -12.05
C LYS A 37 13.04 -24.60 -11.50
N ALA A 38 12.74 -23.32 -11.75
CA ALA A 38 13.50 -22.19 -11.22
C ALA A 38 13.48 -22.17 -9.68
N ILE A 39 12.31 -22.36 -9.07
CA ILE A 39 12.17 -22.44 -7.60
C ILE A 39 13.01 -23.58 -7.02
N PHE A 40 12.93 -24.78 -7.60
CA PHE A 40 13.70 -25.93 -7.13
C PHE A 40 15.21 -25.75 -7.34
N ALA A 41 15.63 -25.26 -8.51
CA ALA A 41 17.03 -24.96 -8.79
C ALA A 41 17.58 -23.92 -7.80
N ARG A 42 16.84 -22.84 -7.56
CA ARG A 42 17.21 -21.80 -6.58
C ARG A 42 17.30 -22.36 -5.16
N ALA A 43 16.33 -23.18 -4.75
CA ALA A 43 16.34 -23.80 -3.43
C ALA A 43 17.55 -24.72 -3.22
N LEU A 44 18.00 -25.41 -4.27
CA LEU A 44 19.23 -26.21 -4.24
C LEU A 44 20.47 -25.33 -4.07
N LEU A 45 20.57 -24.22 -4.81
CA LEU A 45 21.67 -23.26 -4.66
C LEU A 45 21.74 -22.70 -3.23
N ILE A 46 20.61 -22.26 -2.68
CA ILE A 46 20.52 -21.76 -1.31
C ILE A 46 20.96 -22.82 -0.29
N LYS A 47 20.51 -24.08 -0.47
CA LYS A 47 20.90 -25.20 0.40
C LYS A 47 22.40 -25.51 0.33
N GLN A 48 23.04 -25.21 -0.80
CA GLN A 48 24.48 -25.34 -1.00
C GLN A 48 25.26 -24.09 -0.55
N GLU A 49 24.58 -23.12 0.09
CA GLU A 49 25.15 -21.82 0.50
C GLU A 49 25.69 -20.99 -0.67
N ILE A 50 25.19 -21.25 -1.89
CA ILE A 50 25.48 -20.46 -3.09
C ILE A 50 24.45 -19.35 -3.21
N ASP A 51 24.93 -18.10 -3.25
CA ASP A 51 24.10 -16.92 -3.45
C ASP A 51 23.62 -16.83 -4.92
N PRO A 52 22.33 -17.07 -5.21
CA PRO A 52 21.81 -17.07 -6.58
C PRO A 52 21.76 -15.67 -7.19
N SER A 53 22.08 -14.61 -6.45
CA SER A 53 22.16 -13.24 -6.97
C SER A 53 23.54 -12.85 -7.51
N LYS A 54 24.55 -13.71 -7.32
CA LYS A 54 25.93 -13.49 -7.78
C LYS A 54 26.24 -14.38 -8.97
N ALA A 55 26.90 -13.81 -9.97
CA ALA A 55 27.48 -14.59 -11.06
C ALA A 55 28.64 -15.45 -10.50
N ASN A 56 28.43 -16.77 -10.31
CA ASN A 56 29.47 -17.72 -9.92
C ASN A 56 29.12 -19.17 -10.34
N SER A 57 30.10 -19.85 -10.93
CA SER A 57 30.18 -21.28 -11.35
C SER A 57 29.10 -21.84 -12.30
N GLU A 58 29.46 -22.95 -12.98
CA GLU A 58 28.57 -23.80 -13.78
C GLU A 58 27.27 -24.19 -13.03
N ASP A 59 27.30 -24.19 -11.70
CA ASP A 59 26.17 -24.57 -10.84
C ASP A 59 24.98 -23.60 -10.93
N SER A 60 25.23 -22.31 -11.17
CA SER A 60 24.17 -21.29 -11.28
C SER A 60 23.67 -21.08 -12.72
N GLU A 61 24.43 -21.51 -13.72
CA GLU A 61 24.09 -21.35 -15.14
C GLU A 61 22.77 -22.04 -15.49
N GLY A 62 22.52 -23.22 -14.90
CA GLY A 62 21.25 -23.94 -15.07
C GLY A 62 20.05 -23.14 -14.56
N PHE A 63 20.18 -22.42 -13.44
CA PHE A 63 19.14 -21.57 -12.89
C PHE A 63 18.92 -20.33 -13.77
N TYR A 64 19.98 -19.62 -14.15
CA TYR A 64 19.86 -18.42 -14.98
C TYR A 64 19.33 -18.70 -16.39
N ARG A 65 19.66 -19.87 -16.97
CA ARG A 65 19.05 -20.33 -18.22
C ARG A 65 17.53 -20.50 -18.08
N ILE A 66 17.06 -21.09 -16.98
CA ILE A 66 15.61 -21.22 -16.73
C ILE A 66 14.97 -19.84 -16.55
N CYS A 67 15.60 -18.94 -15.79
CA CYS A 67 15.10 -17.56 -15.63
C CYS A 67 15.00 -16.84 -16.98
N ARG A 68 16.02 -16.98 -17.84
CA ARG A 68 16.02 -16.45 -19.20
C ARG A 68 14.86 -17.03 -20.01
N GLU A 69 14.70 -18.35 -20.03
CA GLU A 69 13.59 -19.00 -20.75
C GLU A 69 12.21 -18.49 -20.29
N ILE A 70 12.02 -18.21 -18.99
CA ILE A 70 10.79 -17.62 -18.46
C ILE A 70 10.57 -16.21 -19.03
N VAL A 71 11.59 -15.33 -18.95
CA VAL A 71 11.49 -13.95 -19.43
C VAL A 71 11.31 -13.88 -20.94
N ASP A 72 12.08 -14.65 -21.71
CA ASP A 72 11.99 -14.71 -23.16
C ASP A 72 10.60 -15.22 -23.60
N SER A 73 10.09 -16.27 -22.94
CA SER A 73 8.75 -16.80 -23.21
C SER A 73 7.65 -15.78 -22.89
N HIS A 74 7.78 -15.03 -21.78
CA HIS A 74 6.85 -13.96 -21.45
C HIS A 74 6.87 -12.87 -22.52
N LEU A 75 8.05 -12.33 -22.84
CA LEU A 75 8.19 -11.24 -23.81
C LEU A 75 7.71 -11.65 -25.21
N GLU A 76 8.00 -12.87 -25.65
CA GLU A 76 7.53 -13.36 -26.96
C GLU A 76 6.01 -13.52 -27.02
N SER A 77 5.41 -14.04 -25.94
CA SER A 77 3.95 -14.14 -25.81
C SER A 77 3.29 -12.75 -25.85
N ARG A 78 3.87 -11.77 -25.14
CA ARG A 78 3.38 -10.38 -25.12
C ARG A 78 3.53 -9.69 -26.47
N LYS A 79 4.68 -9.84 -27.14
CA LYS A 79 4.90 -9.32 -28.51
C LYS A 79 3.92 -9.91 -29.51
N SER A 80 3.65 -11.21 -29.41
CA SER A 80 2.70 -11.91 -30.29
C SER A 80 1.27 -11.41 -30.10
N TYR A 81 0.88 -11.09 -28.86
CA TYR A 81 -0.49 -10.69 -28.53
C TYR A 81 -0.76 -9.19 -28.73
N PHE A 82 0.13 -8.31 -28.26
CA PHE A 82 -0.05 -6.86 -28.30
C PHE A 82 0.74 -6.15 -29.40
N GLY A 83 1.68 -6.85 -30.03
CA GLY A 83 2.61 -6.30 -31.00
C GLY A 83 3.99 -5.92 -30.41
N PRO A 84 4.99 -5.64 -31.27
CA PRO A 84 6.38 -5.44 -30.83
C PRO A 84 6.59 -4.24 -29.89
N SER A 85 5.81 -3.17 -30.03
CA SER A 85 5.93 -1.94 -29.23
C SER A 85 5.65 -2.14 -27.74
N GLN A 86 4.89 -3.18 -27.38
CA GLN A 86 4.62 -3.56 -25.98
C GLN A 86 5.89 -3.94 -25.23
N CYS A 87 6.87 -4.53 -25.92
CA CYS A 87 8.09 -5.09 -25.34
C CYS A 87 9.35 -4.47 -25.95
N GLU A 88 9.28 -3.23 -26.40
CA GLU A 88 10.46 -2.48 -26.82
C GLU A 88 11.24 -2.05 -25.55
N PRO A 89 12.56 -2.17 -25.50
CA PRO A 89 13.35 -1.66 -24.38
C PRO A 89 13.16 -0.15 -24.15
N LEU A 90 13.45 0.33 -22.95
CA LEU A 90 13.57 1.77 -22.67
C LEU A 90 14.76 2.36 -23.45
N PRO A 91 14.77 3.67 -23.73
CA PRO A 91 15.94 4.34 -24.29
C PRO A 91 17.18 4.17 -23.39
N ASP A 92 18.37 4.34 -23.97
CA ASP A 92 19.66 4.35 -23.26
C ASP A 92 20.04 3.04 -22.55
N VAL A 93 19.59 1.87 -23.05
CA VAL A 93 19.93 0.55 -22.48
C VAL A 93 21.42 0.40 -22.19
N GLU A 94 22.30 0.83 -23.10
CA GLU A 94 23.75 0.77 -22.90
C GLU A 94 24.21 1.54 -21.66
N GLU A 95 23.64 2.72 -21.39
CA GLU A 95 23.93 3.53 -20.20
C GLU A 95 23.36 2.84 -18.95
N LEU A 96 22.12 2.32 -19.02
CA LEU A 96 21.49 1.60 -17.92
C LEU A 96 22.29 0.35 -17.52
N THR A 97 22.83 -0.39 -18.51
CA THR A 97 23.75 -1.52 -18.34
C THR A 97 25.04 -1.10 -17.65
N LYS A 98 25.69 -0.05 -18.16
CA LYS A 98 26.95 0.47 -17.62
C LYS A 98 26.82 0.96 -16.18
N ASP A 99 25.72 1.61 -15.85
CA ASP A 99 25.41 2.09 -14.49
C ASP A 99 24.99 0.94 -13.55
N ASN A 100 24.78 -0.27 -14.09
CA ASN A 100 24.30 -1.44 -13.39
C ASN A 100 22.96 -1.16 -12.65
N ARG A 101 22.03 -0.51 -13.36
CA ARG A 101 20.68 -0.25 -12.86
C ARG A 101 19.89 -1.55 -12.76
N ASP A 102 19.21 -1.73 -11.63
CA ASP A 102 18.53 -3.00 -11.31
C ASP A 102 17.31 -2.81 -10.41
N ILE A 103 16.84 -1.58 -10.21
CA ILE A 103 15.61 -1.27 -9.47
C ILE A 103 14.73 -0.41 -10.38
N PHE A 104 13.68 -1.00 -10.93
CA PHE A 104 12.76 -0.36 -11.85
C PHE A 104 11.44 -0.09 -11.13
N LEU A 105 11.00 1.16 -11.07
CA LEU A 105 9.78 1.59 -10.39
C LEU A 105 8.80 2.11 -11.44
N VAL A 106 7.78 1.32 -11.77
CA VAL A 106 6.70 1.69 -12.68
C VAL A 106 5.65 2.46 -11.89
N ILE A 107 5.41 3.70 -12.28
CA ILE A 107 4.33 4.55 -11.73
C ILE A 107 3.27 4.67 -12.81
N LYS A 108 2.15 3.97 -12.67
CA LYS A 108 1.01 4.13 -13.58
C LYS A 108 0.09 5.23 -13.07
N PHE A 109 -0.37 6.12 -13.95
CA PHE A 109 -1.22 7.24 -13.54
C PHE A 109 -2.24 7.61 -14.63
N MET A 110 -3.38 8.17 -14.19
CA MET A 110 -4.42 8.72 -15.05
C MET A 110 -5.10 9.87 -14.34
N ASP A 111 -5.02 11.08 -14.89
CA ASP A 111 -5.68 12.25 -14.30
C ASP A 111 -5.31 12.47 -12.81
N GLU A 112 -4.01 12.37 -12.50
CA GLU A 112 -3.44 12.48 -11.14
C GLU A 112 -2.72 13.81 -10.88
N ALA A 113 -3.08 14.90 -11.56
CA ALA A 113 -2.39 16.20 -11.43
C ALA A 113 -2.29 16.69 -9.97
N PRO A 114 -3.29 16.46 -9.08
CA PRO A 114 -3.18 16.83 -7.67
C PRO A 114 -2.14 16.02 -6.87
N HIS A 115 -1.72 14.84 -7.34
CA HIS A 115 -0.98 13.85 -6.54
C HIS A 115 0.35 13.42 -7.15
N ILE A 116 0.46 13.34 -8.47
CA ILE A 116 1.59 12.72 -9.18
C ILE A 116 2.94 13.34 -8.83
N LYS A 117 2.97 14.65 -8.57
CA LYS A 117 4.18 15.34 -8.12
C LYS A 117 4.67 14.81 -6.77
N ALA A 118 3.79 14.70 -5.78
CA ALA A 118 4.15 14.20 -4.46
C ALA A 118 4.57 12.71 -4.50
N THR A 119 3.87 11.91 -5.30
CA THR A 119 4.21 10.50 -5.56
C THR A 119 5.65 10.35 -6.07
N ILE A 120 5.99 11.03 -7.17
CA ILE A 120 7.32 10.98 -7.77
C ILE A 120 8.38 11.53 -6.81
N GLN A 121 8.12 12.67 -6.17
CA GLN A 121 9.07 13.26 -5.23
C GLN A 121 9.36 12.36 -4.03
N SER A 122 8.36 11.62 -3.52
CA SER A 122 8.59 10.63 -2.44
C SER A 122 9.51 9.48 -2.86
N LEU A 123 9.53 9.13 -4.15
CA LEU A 123 10.46 8.14 -4.73
C LEU A 123 11.84 8.73 -5.05
N LEU A 124 11.91 10.01 -5.42
CA LEU A 124 13.17 10.71 -5.61
C LEU A 124 13.94 10.93 -4.30
N ASN A 125 13.20 11.03 -3.18
CA ASN A 125 13.74 11.28 -1.85
C ASN A 125 13.99 10.00 -1.02
N GLN A 126 14.14 8.83 -1.66
CA GLN A 126 14.44 7.58 -0.96
C GLN A 126 15.83 7.63 -0.29
N LYS A 127 15.93 7.16 0.95
CA LYS A 127 17.12 7.13 1.81
C LYS A 127 17.70 5.73 1.88
N ASP A 128 18.95 5.63 2.33
CA ASP A 128 19.66 4.37 2.57
C ASP A 128 19.78 3.46 1.33
N ILE A 129 19.66 4.03 0.13
CA ILE A 129 19.76 3.32 -1.15
C ILE A 129 20.55 4.12 -2.17
N ASN A 130 21.31 3.41 -3.01
CA ASN A 130 22.06 4.02 -4.09
C ASN A 130 21.12 4.46 -5.23
N HIS A 131 20.92 5.76 -5.38
CA HIS A 131 20.07 6.37 -6.42
C HIS A 131 20.48 5.99 -7.84
N ARG A 132 21.77 5.72 -8.10
CA ARG A 132 22.24 5.26 -9.42
C ARG A 132 21.66 3.92 -9.84
N ARG A 133 21.16 3.11 -8.91
CA ARG A 133 20.54 1.80 -9.23
C ARG A 133 19.08 1.92 -9.69
N ILE A 134 18.45 3.07 -9.45
CA ILE A 134 17.01 3.26 -9.59
C ILE A 134 16.67 3.84 -10.97
N VAL A 135 15.61 3.29 -11.56
CA VAL A 135 14.94 3.79 -12.76
C VAL A 135 13.47 3.98 -12.41
N ILE A 136 12.92 5.17 -12.65
CA ILE A 136 11.48 5.42 -12.56
C ILE A 136 10.91 5.45 -13.98
N VAL A 137 9.86 4.65 -14.21
CA VAL A 137 9.10 4.62 -15.46
C VAL A 137 7.71 5.15 -15.15
N ALA A 138 7.46 6.41 -15.50
CA ALA A 138 6.15 7.02 -15.38
C ALA A 138 5.30 6.65 -16.61
N ALA A 139 4.32 5.77 -16.40
CA ALA A 139 3.45 5.23 -17.43
C ALA A 139 2.08 5.93 -17.40
N ASP A 140 1.80 6.72 -18.44
CA ASP A 140 0.61 7.54 -18.56
C ASP A 140 -0.53 6.79 -19.28
N ASN A 141 -1.69 6.72 -18.64
CA ASN A 141 -2.93 6.18 -19.20
C ASN A 141 -3.75 7.30 -19.88
N MET A 142 -3.15 8.00 -20.83
CA MET A 142 -3.79 9.07 -21.61
C MET A 142 -4.46 10.15 -20.75
N SER A 143 -3.71 10.70 -19.79
CA SER A 143 -4.17 11.78 -18.92
C SER A 143 -4.61 13.03 -19.69
N LYS A 144 -5.62 13.73 -19.18
CA LYS A 144 -6.23 14.94 -19.78
C LYS A 144 -6.19 16.16 -18.86
N ASP A 145 -5.72 16.01 -17.61
CA ASP A 145 -5.77 17.03 -16.56
C ASP A 145 -4.44 17.80 -16.37
N GLY A 146 -3.43 17.53 -17.21
CA GLY A 146 -2.09 18.11 -17.07
C GLY A 146 -1.07 17.23 -16.32
N SER A 147 -1.44 16.02 -15.89
CA SER A 147 -0.51 15.09 -15.23
C SER A 147 0.74 14.82 -16.05
N SER A 148 0.60 14.67 -17.38
CA SER A 148 1.71 14.34 -18.28
C SER A 148 2.76 15.45 -18.29
N GLU A 149 2.32 16.70 -18.24
CA GLU A 149 3.12 17.91 -18.24
C GLU A 149 3.92 18.03 -16.95
N ILE A 150 3.26 17.77 -15.80
CA ILE A 150 3.90 17.73 -14.48
C ILE A 150 5.02 16.68 -14.46
N VAL A 151 4.75 15.47 -14.96
CA VAL A 151 5.78 14.40 -15.03
C VAL A 151 6.94 14.81 -15.94
N LYS A 152 6.66 15.35 -17.13
CA LYS A 152 7.70 15.80 -18.07
C LYS A 152 8.54 16.95 -17.50
N GLU A 153 7.95 17.83 -16.70
CA GLU A 153 8.67 18.88 -15.98
C GLU A 153 9.58 18.28 -14.91
N LEU A 154 9.07 17.39 -14.06
CA LEU A 154 9.86 16.69 -13.04
C LEU A 154 11.05 15.93 -13.61
N ILE A 155 10.88 15.29 -14.78
CA ILE A 155 12.00 14.61 -15.47
C ILE A 155 13.10 15.60 -15.87
N ARG A 156 12.73 16.80 -16.35
CA ARG A 156 13.71 17.83 -16.76
C ARG A 156 14.40 18.47 -15.56
N GLU A 157 13.68 18.64 -14.46
CA GLU A 157 14.18 19.28 -13.23
C GLU A 157 14.88 18.30 -12.28
N ASN A 158 14.83 17.00 -12.57
CA ASN A 158 15.41 15.97 -11.71
C ASN A 158 16.93 16.18 -11.51
N SER A 159 17.30 16.52 -10.28
CA SER A 159 18.69 16.71 -9.86
C SER A 159 19.31 15.47 -9.19
N THR A 160 18.58 14.35 -9.10
CA THR A 160 19.05 13.11 -8.48
C THR A 160 19.76 12.21 -9.50
N GLU A 161 20.45 11.16 -9.02
CA GLU A 161 21.07 10.16 -9.90
C GLU A 161 20.08 9.10 -10.42
N ILE A 162 18.81 9.21 -10.02
CA ILE A 162 17.71 8.35 -10.48
C ILE A 162 17.40 8.71 -11.93
N LYS A 163 17.34 7.72 -12.81
CA LYS A 163 16.90 7.94 -14.20
C LYS A 163 15.40 7.86 -14.28
N MET A 164 14.79 8.75 -15.06
CA MET A 164 13.34 8.81 -15.21
C MET A 164 12.95 8.76 -16.68
N PHE A 165 11.95 7.96 -16.99
CA PHE A 165 11.36 7.84 -18.32
C PHE A 165 9.86 8.11 -18.26
N TYR A 166 9.36 8.83 -19.25
CA TYR A 166 7.93 8.96 -19.51
C TYR A 166 7.57 8.05 -20.68
N ILE A 167 6.58 7.18 -20.47
CA ILE A 167 5.97 6.37 -21.53
C ILE A 167 4.47 6.59 -21.48
N GLN A 168 3.83 6.53 -22.65
CA GLN A 168 2.38 6.66 -22.76
C GLN A 168 1.83 5.39 -23.39
N GLN A 169 0.85 4.78 -22.74
CA GLN A 169 0.18 3.61 -23.29
C GLN A 169 -0.90 4.08 -24.28
N GLU A 170 -0.96 3.46 -25.46
CA GLU A 170 -1.96 3.80 -26.48
C GLU A 170 -3.34 3.17 -26.18
N THR A 171 -3.35 2.01 -25.50
CA THR A 171 -4.57 1.32 -25.09
C THR A 171 -5.01 1.76 -23.70
N PRO A 172 -6.18 2.42 -23.53
CA PRO A 172 -6.61 2.87 -22.22
C PRO A 172 -6.84 1.73 -21.21
N GLY A 173 -6.56 2.00 -19.94
CA GLY A 173 -6.82 1.12 -18.81
C GLY A 173 -5.68 1.12 -17.79
N GLY A 174 -6.01 1.21 -16.50
CA GLY A 174 -5.01 1.25 -15.41
C GLY A 174 -4.10 0.03 -15.39
N GLY A 175 -4.68 -1.19 -15.39
CA GLY A 175 -3.90 -2.43 -15.44
C GLY A 175 -3.16 -2.61 -16.77
N SER A 176 -3.73 -2.11 -17.87
CA SER A 176 -3.07 -2.08 -19.19
C SER A 176 -1.82 -1.19 -19.20
N THR A 177 -1.85 -0.08 -18.45
CA THR A 177 -0.75 0.88 -18.33
C THR A 177 0.34 0.36 -17.40
N ALA A 178 -0.03 -0.24 -16.26
CA ALA A 178 0.93 -0.94 -15.40
C ALA A 178 1.64 -2.08 -16.16
N ARG A 179 0.89 -2.87 -16.93
CA ARG A 179 1.46 -3.91 -17.81
C ARG A 179 2.44 -3.34 -18.80
N TYR A 180 2.07 -2.26 -19.48
CA TYR A 180 2.98 -1.60 -20.41
C TYR A 180 4.30 -1.23 -19.74
N GLY A 181 4.27 -0.56 -18.59
CA GLY A 181 5.49 -0.25 -17.85
C GLY A 181 6.31 -1.48 -17.45
N VAL A 182 5.67 -2.54 -16.95
CA VAL A 182 6.35 -3.78 -16.55
C VAL A 182 6.99 -4.49 -17.74
N ASP A 183 6.28 -4.63 -18.85
CA ASP A 183 6.79 -5.30 -20.06
C ASP A 183 7.98 -4.54 -20.66
N ARG A 184 7.92 -3.19 -20.68
CA ARG A 184 9.06 -2.35 -21.08
C ARG A 184 10.26 -2.52 -20.14
N CYS A 185 10.03 -2.65 -18.83
CA CYS A 185 11.10 -2.93 -17.86
C CYS A 185 11.71 -4.32 -18.05
N LEU A 186 10.90 -5.36 -18.22
CA LEU A 186 11.37 -6.72 -18.49
C LEU A 186 12.18 -6.78 -19.79
N ALA A 187 11.69 -6.15 -20.86
CA ALA A 187 12.41 -6.04 -22.13
C ALA A 187 13.75 -5.31 -21.97
N THR A 188 13.76 -4.22 -21.20
CA THR A 188 15.01 -3.48 -20.90
C THR A 188 16.00 -4.35 -20.15
N ILE A 189 15.57 -5.04 -19.09
CA ILE A 189 16.45 -5.93 -18.31
C ILE A 189 16.98 -7.07 -19.19
N ALA A 190 16.15 -7.66 -20.05
CA ALA A 190 16.58 -8.70 -20.98
C ALA A 190 17.65 -8.17 -21.96
N GLU A 191 17.42 -7.00 -22.57
CA GLU A 191 18.39 -6.35 -23.47
C GLU A 191 19.71 -6.01 -22.76
N MET A 192 19.64 -5.57 -21.49
CA MET A 192 20.82 -5.35 -20.66
C MET A 192 21.63 -6.64 -20.48
N CYS A 193 20.97 -7.78 -20.20
CA CYS A 193 21.61 -9.09 -20.09
C CYS A 193 22.27 -9.53 -21.41
N GLU A 194 21.64 -9.27 -22.56
CA GLU A 194 22.23 -9.58 -23.87
C GLU A 194 23.45 -8.67 -24.16
N THR A 195 23.43 -7.43 -23.67
CA THR A 195 24.49 -6.44 -23.88
C THR A 195 25.78 -6.80 -23.14
N ASP A 196 25.69 -7.20 -21.87
CA ASP A 196 26.86 -7.48 -21.02
C ASP A 196 27.08 -8.97 -20.69
N GLY A 197 26.16 -9.85 -21.07
CA GLY A 197 26.18 -11.28 -20.78
C GLY A 197 25.83 -11.65 -19.34
N ASP A 198 25.43 -10.70 -18.49
CA ASP A 198 25.13 -10.95 -17.08
C ASP A 198 23.66 -11.34 -16.83
N TYR A 199 23.36 -12.62 -17.00
CA TYR A 199 22.02 -13.16 -16.71
C TYR A 199 21.70 -13.29 -15.21
N SER A 200 22.68 -13.13 -14.30
CA SER A 200 22.38 -13.04 -12.86
C SER A 200 21.50 -11.83 -12.55
N ARG A 201 21.52 -10.82 -13.43
CA ARG A 201 20.61 -9.68 -13.44
C ARG A 201 19.14 -10.08 -13.34
N LEU A 202 18.70 -11.20 -13.92
CA LEU A 202 17.30 -11.63 -13.86
C LEU A 202 16.83 -11.99 -12.43
N GLN A 203 17.75 -12.41 -11.54
CA GLN A 203 17.47 -12.71 -10.13
C GLN A 203 17.63 -11.49 -9.22
N ARG A 204 18.59 -10.60 -9.50
CA ARG A 204 18.87 -9.41 -8.67
C ARG A 204 18.06 -8.18 -9.06
N ALA A 205 17.70 -8.04 -10.34
CA ALA A 205 16.89 -6.93 -10.82
C ALA A 205 15.46 -7.04 -10.31
N ARG A 206 14.89 -5.88 -9.99
CA ARG A 206 13.61 -5.76 -9.31
C ARG A 206 12.74 -4.81 -10.09
N ILE A 207 11.48 -5.19 -10.24
CA ILE A 207 10.46 -4.33 -10.84
C ILE A 207 9.39 -4.09 -9.78
N ALA A 208 9.06 -2.83 -9.59
CA ALA A 208 7.99 -2.39 -8.71
C ALA A 208 6.87 -1.71 -9.50
N VAL A 209 5.63 -1.83 -9.02
CA VAL A 209 4.46 -1.17 -9.63
C VAL A 209 3.71 -0.35 -8.59
N SER A 210 3.42 0.90 -8.92
CA SER A 210 2.83 1.96 -8.08
C SER A 210 1.66 2.64 -8.76
N ASP A 211 0.66 3.05 -7.97
CA ASP A 211 -0.33 4.05 -8.35
C ASP A 211 0.27 5.48 -8.38
N GLY A 212 -0.27 6.34 -9.23
CA GLY A 212 0.15 7.74 -9.39
C GLY A 212 -0.26 8.65 -8.23
N ASP A 213 -1.13 8.16 -7.36
CA ASP A 213 -1.67 8.87 -6.20
C ASP A 213 -1.00 8.52 -4.87
N THR A 214 -0.06 7.58 -4.83
CA THR A 214 0.40 6.97 -3.57
C THR A 214 1.71 7.60 -3.07
N VAL A 215 1.85 7.82 -1.77
CA VAL A 215 3.04 8.47 -1.19
C VAL A 215 3.83 7.50 -0.32
N TYR A 216 5.15 7.51 -0.50
CA TYR A 216 6.04 6.49 0.02
C TYR A 216 6.91 6.97 1.19
N HIS A 217 7.08 6.10 2.19
CA HIS A 217 8.06 6.33 3.24
C HIS A 217 9.49 6.36 2.64
N PRO A 218 10.40 7.23 3.13
CA PRO A 218 11.74 7.39 2.55
C PRO A 218 12.60 6.12 2.56
N LYS A 219 12.29 5.14 3.41
CA LYS A 219 13.04 3.88 3.51
C LYS A 219 12.41 2.72 2.74
N LEU A 220 11.25 2.93 2.10
CA LEU A 220 10.48 1.82 1.55
C LEU A 220 11.26 1.00 0.51
N VAL A 221 11.90 1.68 -0.44
CA VAL A 221 12.63 1.00 -1.52
C VAL A 221 13.87 0.30 -0.94
N ALA A 222 14.56 0.93 0.03
CA ALA A 222 15.72 0.36 0.70
C ALA A 222 15.37 -0.90 1.52
N ASP A 223 14.33 -0.85 2.34
CA ASP A 223 13.90 -1.97 3.19
C ASP A 223 13.40 -3.15 2.35
N SER A 224 12.66 -2.87 1.28
CA SER A 224 12.17 -3.89 0.36
C SER A 224 13.32 -4.53 -0.44
N ALA A 225 14.28 -3.71 -0.90
CA ALA A 225 15.51 -4.17 -1.52
C ALA A 225 16.33 -5.07 -0.59
N GLN A 226 16.52 -4.65 0.66
CA GLN A 226 17.27 -5.41 1.66
C GLN A 226 16.60 -6.75 1.98
N THR A 227 15.27 -6.78 2.04
CA THR A 227 14.51 -8.02 2.23
C THR A 227 14.80 -9.00 1.10
N LEU A 228 14.75 -8.56 -0.16
CA LEU A 228 15.07 -9.40 -1.31
C LEU A 228 16.57 -9.78 -1.37
N ASP A 229 17.48 -8.93 -0.92
CA ASP A 229 18.92 -9.27 -0.88
C ASP A 229 19.23 -10.29 0.20
N ARG A 230 18.56 -10.19 1.35
CA ARG A 230 18.82 -11.07 2.51
C ARG A 230 18.15 -12.44 2.36
N TYR A 231 16.93 -12.47 1.83
CA TYR A 231 16.12 -13.69 1.74
C TYR A 231 15.95 -14.08 0.28
N GLN A 232 16.87 -14.92 -0.20
CA GLN A 232 16.95 -15.31 -1.62
C GLN A 232 15.77 -16.17 -2.08
N GLU A 233 15.06 -16.79 -1.14
CA GLU A 233 13.81 -17.50 -1.32
C GLU A 233 12.60 -16.59 -1.53
N VAL A 234 12.69 -15.30 -1.17
CA VAL A 234 11.61 -14.31 -1.36
C VAL A 234 11.62 -13.80 -2.80
N ASP A 235 10.46 -13.86 -3.43
CA ASP A 235 10.21 -13.45 -4.82
C ASP A 235 9.60 -12.06 -4.95
N GLY A 236 8.91 -11.61 -3.91
CA GLY A 236 8.34 -10.27 -3.85
C GLY A 236 8.08 -9.76 -2.45
N VAL A 237 8.05 -8.44 -2.32
CA VAL A 237 7.72 -7.73 -1.08
C VAL A 237 6.55 -6.80 -1.36
N MET A 238 5.51 -6.93 -0.54
CA MET A 238 4.35 -6.03 -0.58
C MET A 238 4.52 -5.00 0.53
N PRO A 239 4.47 -3.70 0.23
CA PRO A 239 4.62 -2.67 1.26
C PRO A 239 3.50 -2.76 2.30
N PHE A 240 3.80 -2.32 3.52
CA PHE A 240 2.79 -2.17 4.55
C PHE A 240 1.91 -0.97 4.21
N LEU A 241 0.65 -1.19 3.84
CA LEU A 241 -0.24 -0.14 3.33
C LEU A 241 -1.14 0.45 4.43
N LEU A 242 -1.26 1.78 4.42
CA LEU A 242 -2.24 2.55 5.19
C LEU A 242 -3.00 3.48 4.24
N TYR A 243 -4.22 3.87 4.63
CA TYR A 243 -4.82 5.06 4.03
C TYR A 243 -4.09 6.31 4.50
N LYS A 244 -3.96 7.32 3.64
CA LYS A 244 -3.40 8.63 3.98
C LYS A 244 -4.14 9.24 5.16
N ILE A 245 -3.58 9.08 6.36
CA ILE A 245 -4.17 9.62 7.59
C ILE A 245 -4.34 11.13 7.47
N THR A 246 -3.39 11.83 6.83
CA THR A 246 -3.53 13.27 6.53
C THR A 246 -4.73 13.61 5.66
N ALA A 247 -5.03 12.79 4.65
CA ALA A 247 -6.20 12.96 3.80
C ALA A 247 -7.50 12.63 4.56
N CYS A 248 -7.48 11.67 5.49
CA CYS A 248 -8.62 11.34 6.35
C CYS A 248 -9.08 12.52 7.22
N HIS A 249 -8.21 13.49 7.51
CA HIS A 249 -8.61 14.66 8.29
C HIS A 249 -9.67 15.52 7.58
N ARG A 250 -9.78 15.43 6.24
CA ARG A 250 -10.78 16.17 5.45
C ARG A 250 -12.23 15.83 5.78
N PHE A 251 -12.49 14.68 6.41
CA PHE A 251 -13.83 14.24 6.79
C PHE A 251 -14.31 14.78 8.15
N PHE A 252 -13.48 15.52 8.89
CA PHE A 252 -13.87 16.08 10.19
C PHE A 252 -14.32 17.53 10.07
N LYS A 253 -15.38 17.89 10.80
CA LYS A 253 -16.10 19.17 10.63
C LYS A 253 -15.23 20.39 10.85
N ARG A 254 -14.25 20.32 11.77
CA ARG A 254 -13.38 21.45 12.13
C ARG A 254 -12.04 21.45 11.41
N TYR A 255 -11.75 20.45 10.57
CA TYR A 255 -10.50 20.43 9.83
C TYR A 255 -10.52 21.46 8.71
N VAL A 256 -9.40 22.18 8.57
CA VAL A 256 -9.19 23.13 7.47
C VAL A 256 -8.11 22.58 6.56
N ALA A 257 -8.48 22.31 5.30
CA ALA A 257 -7.55 21.81 4.31
C ALA A 257 -6.48 22.85 3.96
N ARG A 258 -5.21 22.41 3.97
CA ARG A 258 -4.05 23.23 3.64
C ARG A 258 -3.71 23.02 2.17
N ARG A 259 -4.16 23.93 1.30
CA ARG A 259 -4.02 23.79 -0.16
C ARG A 259 -2.66 24.35 -0.63
N PRO A 260 -1.75 23.53 -1.19
CA PRO A 260 -0.41 23.99 -1.60
C PRO A 260 -0.43 25.19 -2.54
N ALA A 261 -1.36 25.23 -3.51
CA ALA A 261 -1.47 26.37 -4.43
C ALA A 261 -1.73 27.72 -3.71
N GLN A 262 -2.58 27.71 -2.67
CA GLN A 262 -2.81 28.92 -1.87
C GLN A 262 -1.54 29.29 -1.10
N LEU A 263 -0.91 28.33 -0.43
CA LEU A 263 0.31 28.54 0.34
C LEU A 263 1.45 29.09 -0.53
N ASN A 264 1.68 28.49 -1.70
CA ASN A 264 2.72 28.89 -2.65
C ASN A 264 2.50 30.31 -3.16
N SER A 265 1.26 30.67 -3.51
CA SER A 265 0.92 32.03 -3.98
C SER A 265 1.21 33.12 -2.93
N PHE A 266 1.03 32.82 -1.64
CA PHE A 266 1.38 33.75 -0.56
C PHE A 266 2.90 33.94 -0.45
N ILE A 267 3.67 32.88 -0.67
CA ILE A 267 5.13 32.91 -0.53
C ILE A 267 5.85 33.54 -1.70
N ASP A 268 5.35 33.35 -2.93
CA ASP A 268 5.92 34.03 -4.09
C ASP A 268 5.92 35.56 -3.94
N ASN A 269 5.00 36.09 -3.13
CA ASN A 269 4.88 37.50 -2.79
C ASN A 269 5.63 37.92 -1.50
N ASN A 270 6.25 36.99 -0.76
CA ASN A 270 6.89 37.23 0.55
C ASN A 270 8.19 36.42 0.72
N LYS A 271 8.97 36.25 -0.36
CA LYS A 271 10.18 35.41 -0.37
C LYS A 271 11.22 35.83 0.68
N GLU A 272 11.28 37.11 1.01
CA GLU A 272 12.17 37.69 2.01
C GLU A 272 11.85 37.25 3.46
N LYS A 273 10.68 36.63 3.68
CA LYS A 273 10.23 36.17 5.00
C LYS A 273 10.37 34.65 5.19
N ILE A 274 10.94 33.95 4.21
CA ILE A 274 11.25 32.53 4.32
C ILE A 274 12.44 32.36 5.26
N VAL A 275 12.29 31.52 6.28
CA VAL A 275 13.37 31.19 7.20
C VAL A 275 14.25 30.10 6.60
N VAL A 276 15.56 30.32 6.59
CA VAL A 276 16.50 29.28 6.16
C VAL A 276 16.61 28.23 7.25
N SER A 277 16.23 27.00 6.92
CA SER A 277 16.42 25.83 7.77
C SER A 277 17.83 25.27 7.56
N PRO A 278 18.63 25.07 8.64
CA PRO A 278 19.91 24.38 8.54
C PRO A 278 19.76 22.86 8.36
N TYR A 279 18.52 22.34 8.36
CA TYR A 279 18.21 20.92 8.23
C TYR A 279 17.37 20.66 6.99
N SER A 280 17.53 19.46 6.42
CA SER A 280 16.70 18.96 5.32
C SER A 280 15.21 19.03 5.69
N LEU A 281 14.39 19.43 4.73
CA LEU A 281 12.92 19.43 4.82
C LEU A 281 12.29 18.53 3.74
N ALA A 282 13.07 17.59 3.22
CA ALA A 282 12.68 16.76 2.08
C ALA A 282 11.67 15.65 2.41
N ASN A 283 11.47 15.26 3.68
CA ASN A 283 10.58 14.15 4.06
C ASN A 283 10.19 14.12 5.54
N ALA A 284 9.16 13.33 5.87
CA ALA A 284 8.67 13.13 7.25
C ALA A 284 9.75 12.65 8.24
N GLU A 285 10.73 11.85 7.80
CA GLU A 285 11.81 11.38 8.68
C GLU A 285 12.69 12.56 9.14
N ASP A 286 12.91 13.56 8.28
CA ASP A 286 13.65 14.76 8.64
C ASP A 286 12.91 15.59 9.71
N LEU A 287 11.57 15.53 9.73
CA LEU A 287 10.75 16.18 10.76
C LEU A 287 10.89 15.56 12.15
N ARG A 288 11.50 14.36 12.30
CA ARG A 288 11.82 13.81 13.63
C ARG A 288 12.74 14.74 14.44
N ARG A 289 13.47 15.63 13.78
CA ARG A 289 14.27 16.70 14.42
C ARG A 289 13.42 17.78 15.08
N PHE A 290 12.15 17.93 14.67
CA PHE A 290 11.21 18.90 15.18
C PHE A 290 10.01 18.18 15.83
N PRO A 291 10.21 17.39 16.90
CA PRO A 291 9.14 16.57 17.45
C PRO A 291 7.97 17.44 17.94
N ARG A 292 6.72 17.00 17.71
CA ARG A 292 5.47 17.60 18.23
C ARG A 292 5.61 18.19 19.64
N ALA A 293 6.19 17.40 20.56
CA ALA A 293 6.34 17.76 21.97
C ALA A 293 7.32 18.92 22.22
N ALA A 294 8.20 19.28 21.28
CA ALA A 294 9.14 20.41 21.39
C ALA A 294 8.65 21.69 20.70
N ARG A 295 7.54 21.65 19.96
CA ARG A 295 7.02 22.81 19.23
C ARG A 295 6.27 23.75 20.16
N ARG A 296 6.58 25.04 20.12
CA ARG A 296 5.95 26.05 20.99
C ARG A 296 5.57 27.30 20.21
N VAL A 297 4.33 27.75 20.36
CA VAL A 297 3.92 29.08 19.89
C VAL A 297 4.47 30.11 20.86
N LEU A 298 5.27 31.05 20.36
CA LEU A 298 5.89 32.11 21.16
C LEU A 298 6.09 33.38 20.35
N SER A 299 6.61 34.43 20.98
CA SER A 299 6.92 35.69 20.30
C SER A 299 8.37 36.07 20.50
N GLU A 300 9.11 36.28 19.40
CA GLU A 300 10.48 36.79 19.41
C GLU A 300 10.51 38.20 18.82
N ALA A 301 11.18 39.13 19.50
CA ALA A 301 11.25 40.54 19.08
C ALA A 301 9.89 41.18 18.74
N GLY A 302 8.80 40.71 19.38
CA GLY A 302 7.43 41.19 19.14
C GLY A 302 6.72 40.54 17.94
N GLN A 303 7.36 39.61 17.23
CA GLN A 303 6.75 38.85 16.14
C GLN A 303 6.31 37.47 16.65
N PRO A 304 5.02 37.10 16.52
CA PRO A 304 4.54 35.78 16.89
C PRO A 304 4.98 34.73 15.86
N GLY A 305 5.27 33.51 16.31
CA GLY A 305 5.68 32.40 15.48
C GLY A 305 5.71 31.08 16.24
N VAL A 306 6.23 30.04 15.59
CA VAL A 306 6.47 28.74 16.22
C VAL A 306 7.96 28.53 16.36
N MET A 307 8.38 28.23 17.57
CA MET A 307 9.70 27.69 17.84
C MET A 307 9.68 26.17 17.62
N LEU A 308 10.54 25.72 16.71
CA LEU A 308 10.84 24.32 16.49
C LEU A 308 12.08 23.96 17.33
N GLY A 309 11.87 23.26 18.44
CA GLY A 309 12.97 22.80 19.31
C GLY A 309 13.60 21.50 18.81
N VAL A 310 14.93 21.39 18.97
CA VAL A 310 15.71 20.17 18.71
C VAL A 310 16.17 19.57 20.05
N ASP A 311 16.18 18.24 20.17
CA ASP A 311 16.86 17.56 21.28
C ASP A 311 18.33 17.23 20.93
N LEU A 312 19.17 17.16 21.96
CA LEU A 312 20.62 16.89 22.08
C LEU A 312 21.65 18.01 21.80
N ASN A 313 21.37 19.06 21.01
CA ASN A 313 22.38 20.11 20.69
C ASN A 313 21.99 21.58 20.97
N ASN A 314 20.82 21.85 21.58
CA ASN A 314 20.34 23.22 21.93
C ASN A 314 20.11 24.21 20.77
N ASP A 315 20.10 23.78 19.51
CA ASP A 315 19.71 24.65 18.39
C ASP A 315 18.18 24.69 18.25
N SER A 316 17.63 25.88 17.99
CA SER A 316 16.19 26.09 17.87
C SER A 316 15.88 26.95 16.65
N LEU A 317 14.86 26.57 15.87
CA LEU A 317 14.46 27.31 14.67
C LEU A 317 13.15 28.05 14.93
N PHE A 318 13.23 29.38 15.04
CA PHE A 318 12.03 30.22 15.12
C PHE A 318 11.48 30.49 13.73
N VAL A 319 10.22 30.10 13.50
CA VAL A 319 9.51 30.32 12.25
C VAL A 319 8.39 31.35 12.50
N PRO A 320 8.58 32.63 12.14
CA PRO A 320 7.58 33.66 12.36
C PRO A 320 6.35 33.44 11.49
N PHE A 321 5.19 33.86 11.98
CA PHE A 321 3.99 33.90 11.14
C PHE A 321 4.10 35.03 10.13
N VAL A 322 3.93 34.70 8.84
CA VAL A 322 4.07 35.63 7.71
C VAL A 322 2.76 35.86 6.97
N ALA A 323 1.82 34.92 7.07
CA ALA A 323 0.54 34.94 6.37
C ALA A 323 -0.54 34.15 7.14
N SER A 324 -1.74 34.11 6.58
CA SER A 324 -2.86 33.32 7.10
C SER A 324 -3.61 32.68 5.93
N ILE A 325 -4.10 31.45 6.13
CA ILE A 325 -5.00 30.80 5.18
C ILE A 325 -6.42 31.35 5.33
N ASP A 326 -7.34 30.97 4.45
CA ASP A 326 -8.73 31.50 4.41
C ASP A 326 -9.49 31.33 5.74
N SER A 327 -9.14 30.34 6.57
CA SER A 327 -9.73 30.14 7.89
C SER A 327 -9.22 31.11 8.98
N GLY A 328 -8.22 31.95 8.65
CA GLY A 328 -7.53 32.81 9.60
C GLY A 328 -6.37 32.13 10.35
N LEU A 329 -6.12 30.83 10.14
CA LEU A 329 -4.99 30.14 10.75
C LEU A 329 -3.67 30.69 10.20
N ARG A 330 -2.82 31.18 11.10
CA ARG A 330 -1.54 31.79 10.75
C ARG A 330 -0.48 30.75 10.46
N PHE A 331 0.44 31.06 9.55
CA PHE A 331 1.56 30.19 9.22
C PHE A 331 2.83 30.96 8.86
N GLY A 332 3.96 30.29 9.02
CA GLY A 332 5.28 30.68 8.57
C GLY A 332 5.89 29.63 7.65
N VAL A 333 7.05 29.93 7.05
CA VAL A 333 7.71 29.02 6.09
C VAL A 333 9.19 28.90 6.39
N ALA A 334 9.66 27.65 6.38
CA ALA A 334 11.06 27.30 6.40
C ALA A 334 11.46 26.65 5.07
N GLU A 335 12.67 26.92 4.58
CA GLU A 335 13.24 26.35 3.35
C GLU A 335 14.66 25.83 3.63
N ASP A 336 14.98 24.62 3.15
CA ASP A 336 16.32 24.05 3.28
C ASP A 336 17.27 24.49 2.14
N GLU A 337 18.55 24.11 2.21
CA GLU A 337 19.56 24.47 1.20
C GLU A 337 19.25 23.97 -0.22
N LYS A 338 18.37 22.97 -0.36
CA LYS A 338 17.95 22.39 -1.64
C LYS A 338 16.63 22.98 -2.14
N GLY A 339 16.06 23.94 -1.41
CA GLY A 339 14.78 24.58 -1.76
C GLY A 339 13.55 23.80 -1.31
N ASN A 340 13.67 22.75 -0.48
CA ASN A 340 12.49 22.05 0.05
C ASN A 340 11.84 22.90 1.15
N ARG A 341 10.52 23.03 1.10
CA ARG A 341 9.75 23.91 1.99
C ARG A 341 8.91 23.16 3.01
N ALA A 342 8.81 23.74 4.20
CA ALA A 342 7.89 23.36 5.26
C ALA A 342 7.03 24.55 5.69
N TYR A 343 5.71 24.35 5.70
CA TYR A 343 4.71 25.28 6.21
C TYR A 343 4.45 24.98 7.68
N VAL A 344 4.72 25.95 8.56
CA VAL A 344 4.61 25.80 10.02
C VAL A 344 3.43 26.62 10.51
N PHE A 345 2.41 25.94 11.03
CA PHE A 345 1.13 26.56 11.42
C PHE A 345 1.07 26.89 12.91
N GLU A 346 0.22 27.85 13.25
CA GLU A 346 -0.05 28.27 14.63
C GLU A 346 -0.55 27.13 15.54
N ASP A 347 -1.20 26.12 14.96
CA ASP A 347 -1.65 24.92 15.66
C ASP A 347 -0.51 23.90 15.95
N ARG A 348 0.75 24.28 15.66
CA ARG A 348 2.00 23.50 15.73
C ARG A 348 2.17 22.43 14.67
N THR A 349 1.28 22.34 13.69
CA THR A 349 1.46 21.36 12.62
C THR A 349 2.49 21.85 11.60
N ILE A 350 3.20 20.89 11.03
CA ILE A 350 4.12 21.13 9.92
C ILE A 350 3.59 20.41 8.68
N THR A 351 3.48 21.12 7.57
CA THR A 351 3.13 20.55 6.27
C THR A 351 4.30 20.72 5.32
N LEU A 352 4.86 19.61 4.85
CA LEU A 352 5.92 19.64 3.83
C LEU A 352 5.29 19.90 2.46
N GLU A 353 5.92 20.75 1.65
CA GLU A 353 5.42 21.06 0.30
C GLU A 353 5.51 19.82 -0.62
N GLN A 354 6.61 19.06 -0.50
CA GLN A 354 7.03 18.07 -1.49
C GLN A 354 7.11 16.64 -0.94
N ALA A 355 6.56 16.39 0.25
CA ALA A 355 6.68 15.09 0.90
C ALA A 355 5.45 14.71 1.72
N ALA A 356 5.29 13.40 1.95
CA ALA A 356 4.33 12.91 2.94
C ALA A 356 4.58 13.63 4.26
N VAL A 357 3.56 14.36 4.72
CA VAL A 357 3.43 14.68 6.14
C VAL A 357 3.20 13.36 6.84
N SER A 358 3.90 13.09 7.95
CA SER A 358 3.57 11.93 8.77
C SER A 358 2.13 12.06 9.26
N GLY A 359 1.25 11.21 8.71
CA GLY A 359 -0.13 11.11 9.12
C GLY A 359 -0.30 10.93 10.62
N ASP A 360 0.61 10.19 11.24
CA ASP A 360 0.66 9.90 12.68
C ASP A 360 0.68 11.18 13.52
N GLU A 361 1.55 12.13 13.19
CA GLU A 361 1.65 13.36 13.97
C GLU A 361 0.41 14.25 13.80
N THR A 362 -0.16 14.27 12.60
CA THR A 362 -1.40 15.02 12.32
C THR A 362 -2.55 14.47 13.14
N ALA A 363 -2.64 13.15 13.31
CA ALA A 363 -3.65 12.52 14.16
C ALA A 363 -3.54 12.94 15.63
N LEU A 364 -2.31 13.04 16.16
CA LEU A 364 -2.06 13.48 17.54
C LEU A 364 -2.36 14.97 17.74
N ILE A 365 -1.85 15.83 16.85
CA ILE A 365 -2.05 17.29 16.93
C ILE A 365 -3.54 17.66 16.81
N SER A 366 -4.28 16.92 15.98
CA SER A 366 -5.73 17.13 15.82
C SER A 366 -6.52 16.88 17.10
N LEU A 367 -6.08 15.95 17.95
CA LEU A 367 -6.68 15.73 19.27
C LEU A 367 -6.33 16.85 20.25
N GLU A 368 -5.06 17.28 20.30
CA GLU A 368 -4.62 18.39 21.17
C GLU A 368 -5.35 19.70 20.88
N ASN A 369 -5.63 19.96 19.60
CA ASN A 369 -6.25 21.20 19.15
C ASN A 369 -7.79 21.13 19.05
N ASN A 370 -8.42 20.04 19.50
CA ASN A 370 -9.87 19.83 19.42
C ASN A 370 -10.43 19.97 18.00
N VAL A 371 -9.65 19.53 17.00
CA VAL A 371 -10.10 19.39 15.60
C VAL A 371 -11.11 18.25 15.51
N ILE A 372 -10.86 17.17 16.24
CA ILE A 372 -11.78 16.04 16.38
C ILE A 372 -12.55 16.21 17.69
N ASN A 373 -13.89 16.13 17.63
CA ASN A 373 -14.76 16.26 18.80
C ASN A 373 -15.30 14.92 19.29
N LYS A 374 -15.94 14.95 20.47
CA LYS A 374 -16.60 13.77 21.06
C LYS A 374 -17.74 13.20 20.20
N ASP A 375 -18.38 14.02 19.37
CA ASP A 375 -19.40 13.61 18.40
C ASP A 375 -18.81 13.14 17.05
N GLU A 376 -17.51 12.88 16.98
CA GLU A 376 -16.81 12.32 15.82
C GLU A 376 -15.93 11.14 16.22
N LYS A 377 -16.25 10.50 17.35
CA LYS A 377 -15.48 9.41 17.95
C LYS A 377 -15.39 8.23 17.00
N TRP A 378 -16.53 7.73 16.56
CA TRP A 378 -16.57 6.50 15.76
C TRP A 378 -16.09 6.77 14.35
N LYS A 379 -16.34 7.97 13.82
CA LYS A 379 -15.71 8.48 12.60
C LYS A 379 -14.18 8.46 12.72
N TRP A 380 -13.62 8.88 13.84
CA TRP A 380 -12.17 8.81 14.08
C TRP A 380 -11.65 7.37 14.06
N HIS A 381 -12.31 6.44 14.74
CA HIS A 381 -11.91 5.03 14.71
C HIS A 381 -12.00 4.41 13.32
N ALA A 382 -13.07 4.74 12.58
CA ALA A 382 -13.33 4.25 11.24
C ALA A 382 -12.44 4.89 10.17
N LEU A 383 -11.79 6.03 10.41
CA LEU A 383 -10.97 6.72 9.42
C LEU A 383 -9.46 6.76 9.75
N ILE A 384 -9.11 6.80 11.03
CA ILE A 384 -7.73 7.00 11.50
C ILE A 384 -7.32 5.87 12.46
N GLY A 385 -8.14 5.59 13.48
CA GLY A 385 -7.77 4.68 14.57
C GLY A 385 -7.45 3.26 14.13
N HIS A 386 -8.13 2.74 13.09
CA HIS A 386 -7.83 1.45 12.48
C HIS A 386 -6.37 1.33 11.98
N ASP A 387 -5.87 2.34 11.25
CA ASP A 387 -4.55 2.29 10.62
C ASP A 387 -3.44 2.48 11.65
N LEU A 388 -3.68 3.35 12.65
CA LEU A 388 -2.80 3.48 13.82
C LEU A 388 -2.77 2.19 14.65
N PHE A 389 -3.90 1.53 14.84
CA PHE A 389 -3.94 0.23 15.52
C PHE A 389 -3.11 -0.81 14.76
N LEU A 390 -3.30 -0.91 13.44
CA LEU A 390 -2.67 -1.95 12.63
C LEU A 390 -1.14 -1.77 12.63
N THR A 391 -0.64 -0.56 12.36
CA THR A 391 0.79 -0.25 12.41
C THR A 391 1.39 -0.53 13.79
N TRP A 392 0.78 0.00 14.84
CA TRP A 392 1.33 -0.11 16.20
C TRP A 392 1.33 -1.54 16.73
N SER A 393 0.37 -2.36 16.29
CA SER A 393 0.32 -3.78 16.64
C SER A 393 1.59 -4.53 16.21
N PHE A 394 2.14 -4.22 15.04
CA PHE A 394 3.41 -4.82 14.58
C PHE A 394 4.63 -4.10 15.13
N GLN A 395 4.62 -2.77 15.17
CA GLN A 395 5.81 -2.01 15.58
C GLN A 395 6.16 -2.18 17.06
N LYS A 396 5.15 -2.34 17.93
CA LYS A 396 5.30 -2.16 19.39
C LYS A 396 4.61 -3.22 20.24
N MET A 397 3.51 -3.81 19.75
CA MET A 397 2.79 -4.81 20.55
C MET A 397 3.40 -6.22 20.46
N GLY A 398 4.33 -6.46 19.53
CA GLY A 398 5.06 -7.73 19.43
C GLY A 398 4.49 -8.71 18.40
N LEU A 399 3.51 -8.30 17.57
CA LEU A 399 3.12 -9.09 16.41
C LEU A 399 4.24 -9.09 15.36
N SER A 400 4.42 -10.23 14.70
CA SER A 400 5.51 -10.42 13.73
C SER A 400 5.00 -10.28 12.29
N GLU A 401 5.57 -9.37 11.50
CA GLU A 401 5.21 -9.23 10.07
C GLU A 401 5.53 -10.51 9.26
N GLU A 402 6.55 -11.28 9.66
CA GLU A 402 6.93 -12.56 9.05
C GLU A 402 5.81 -13.62 9.05
N LEU A 403 4.84 -13.48 9.97
CA LEU A 403 3.69 -14.38 10.08
C LEU A 403 2.50 -13.91 9.26
N ILE A 404 2.66 -12.88 8.42
CA ILE A 404 1.59 -12.31 7.62
C ILE A 404 1.92 -12.48 6.14
N LEU A 405 1.09 -13.25 5.45
CA LEU A 405 1.04 -13.21 4.01
C LEU A 405 0.29 -11.94 3.60
N PRO A 406 0.91 -11.06 2.79
CA PRO A 406 0.27 -9.84 2.37
C PRO A 406 -1.00 -10.16 1.58
N ASP A 407 -2.11 -9.52 1.95
CA ASP A 407 -3.20 -9.40 0.97
C ASP A 407 -2.73 -8.38 -0.07
N THR A 408 -2.82 -8.78 -1.33
CA THR A 408 -2.11 -8.11 -2.42
C THR A 408 -2.72 -6.72 -2.63
N SER A 409 -1.98 -5.66 -2.29
CA SER A 409 -2.43 -4.27 -2.12
C SER A 409 -1.79 -3.34 -3.16
N ASP A 410 -2.49 -2.31 -3.68
CA ASP A 410 -2.04 -1.46 -4.81
C ASP A 410 -0.91 -0.46 -4.54
N ALA A 411 -0.23 -0.58 -3.41
CA ALA A 411 1.03 0.12 -3.17
C ALA A 411 2.22 -0.55 -3.88
N LEU A 412 3.38 0.13 -3.94
CA LEU A 412 4.64 -0.27 -4.59
C LEU A 412 5.08 -1.74 -4.36
N LYS A 413 4.48 -2.69 -5.09
CA LYS A 413 4.79 -4.13 -5.01
C LYS A 413 6.09 -4.37 -5.73
N ILE A 414 7.11 -4.91 -5.07
CA ILE A 414 8.41 -5.14 -5.71
C ILE A 414 8.66 -6.65 -5.87
N PHE A 415 9.07 -7.06 -7.07
CA PHE A 415 9.36 -8.45 -7.38
C PHE A 415 10.68 -8.59 -8.14
N ARG A 416 11.29 -9.76 -8.08
CA ARG A 416 12.43 -10.09 -8.95
C ARG A 416 11.95 -10.16 -10.40
N ALA A 417 12.81 -9.77 -11.35
CA ALA A 417 12.43 -9.70 -12.76
C ALA A 417 11.89 -11.04 -13.29
N TRP A 418 12.59 -12.14 -13.05
CA TRP A 418 12.14 -13.45 -13.53
C TRP A 418 10.83 -13.91 -12.86
N SER A 419 10.64 -13.64 -11.57
CA SER A 419 9.44 -14.08 -10.85
C SER A 419 8.22 -13.26 -11.26
N PHE A 420 8.41 -11.95 -11.48
CA PHE A 420 7.39 -11.07 -12.04
C PHE A 420 6.99 -11.54 -13.44
N ALA A 421 7.93 -11.96 -14.28
CA ALA A 421 7.62 -12.47 -15.62
C ALA A 421 6.73 -13.72 -15.63
N VAL A 422 6.63 -14.50 -14.54
CA VAL A 422 5.72 -15.67 -14.51
C VAL A 422 4.25 -15.26 -14.44
N GLY A 423 3.91 -14.29 -13.58
CA GLY A 423 2.54 -13.78 -13.47
C GLY A 423 2.24 -12.63 -14.44
N GLY A 424 3.27 -11.86 -14.78
CA GLY A 424 3.15 -10.59 -15.48
C GLY A 424 2.23 -9.62 -14.75
N GLN A 425 1.90 -8.53 -15.43
CA GLN A 425 0.81 -7.66 -15.04
C GLN A 425 -0.33 -7.83 -16.04
N HIS A 426 -1.57 -7.76 -15.56
CA HIS A 426 -2.75 -7.97 -16.40
C HIS A 426 -3.94 -7.17 -15.90
N GLN A 427 -4.90 -6.95 -16.80
CA GLN A 427 -6.09 -6.15 -16.57
C GLN A 427 -7.31 -7.08 -16.71
N LEU A 428 -8.11 -7.21 -15.65
CA LEU A 428 -9.31 -8.06 -15.71
C LEU A 428 -10.35 -7.45 -16.65
N SER A 429 -11.08 -8.33 -17.33
CA SER A 429 -12.27 -8.05 -18.14
C SER A 429 -13.47 -8.76 -17.50
N ARG A 430 -14.64 -8.11 -17.44
CA ARG A 430 -15.89 -8.73 -16.92
C ARG A 430 -17.02 -8.57 -17.94
N PRO A 431 -18.00 -9.49 -17.99
CA PRO A 431 -19.07 -9.47 -19.00
C PRO A 431 -19.87 -8.16 -19.08
N ASN A 432 -19.93 -7.40 -17.97
CA ASN A 432 -20.69 -6.14 -17.86
C ASN A 432 -19.79 -4.89 -17.72
N MET A 433 -18.46 -5.05 -17.74
CA MET A 433 -17.47 -3.97 -17.70
C MET A 433 -16.31 -4.33 -18.63
N GLU A 434 -16.24 -3.68 -19.80
CA GLU A 434 -15.20 -3.95 -20.80
C GLU A 434 -13.78 -3.77 -20.23
N ARG A 435 -13.59 -2.85 -19.26
CA ARG A 435 -12.33 -2.60 -18.55
C ARG A 435 -12.56 -2.29 -17.07
N VAL A 436 -11.86 -2.99 -16.18
CA VAL A 436 -11.92 -2.83 -14.71
C VAL A 436 -10.60 -2.26 -14.18
N THR A 437 -10.48 -0.95 -13.97
CA THR A 437 -9.19 -0.23 -14.03
C THR A 437 -8.17 -0.47 -12.92
N GLY A 438 -8.37 -1.40 -11.99
CA GLY A 438 -7.53 -1.47 -10.79
C GLY A 438 -7.10 -2.86 -10.32
N THR A 439 -7.02 -3.85 -11.20
CA THR A 439 -6.60 -5.20 -10.79
C THR A 439 -5.09 -5.38 -10.90
N ASP A 440 -4.31 -4.55 -10.21
CA ASP A 440 -2.86 -4.54 -10.34
C ASP A 440 -2.13 -5.55 -9.45
N TYR A 441 -2.86 -6.32 -8.67
CA TYR A 441 -2.36 -7.16 -7.57
C TYR A 441 -2.25 -8.64 -7.95
N GLN A 442 -2.56 -8.97 -9.20
CA GLN A 442 -2.70 -10.34 -9.65
C GLN A 442 -1.35 -11.05 -9.84
N SER A 443 -0.29 -10.30 -10.17
CA SER A 443 1.07 -10.82 -10.32
C SER A 443 1.52 -11.60 -9.08
N GLY A 444 1.35 -11.02 -7.89
CA GLY A 444 1.67 -11.67 -6.61
C GLY A 444 0.83 -12.92 -6.35
N ARG A 445 -0.44 -12.92 -6.76
CA ARG A 445 -1.35 -14.06 -6.60
C ARG A 445 -0.98 -15.22 -7.51
N VAL A 446 -0.65 -14.92 -8.77
CA VAL A 446 -0.11 -15.91 -9.71
C VAL A 446 1.25 -16.41 -9.21
N ILE A 447 2.12 -15.55 -8.68
CA ILE A 447 3.39 -15.96 -8.04
C ILE A 447 3.16 -16.95 -6.91
N GLN A 448 2.21 -16.67 -6.02
CA GLN A 448 1.84 -17.57 -4.92
C GLN A 448 1.24 -18.90 -5.41
N SER A 449 0.54 -18.91 -6.55
CA SER A 449 -0.14 -20.12 -7.05
C SER A 449 0.84 -21.21 -7.50
N PHE A 450 2.01 -20.87 -8.06
CA PHE A 450 3.05 -21.84 -8.43
C PHE A 450 4.13 -22.03 -7.36
N GLY A 451 4.02 -21.33 -6.22
CA GLY A 451 4.85 -21.54 -5.03
C GLY A 451 5.97 -20.54 -4.81
N GLY A 452 5.94 -19.39 -5.47
CA GLY A 452 6.80 -18.25 -5.11
C GLY A 452 6.40 -17.64 -3.77
N GLN A 453 7.36 -17.00 -3.11
CA GLN A 453 7.18 -16.44 -1.77
C GLN A 453 7.05 -14.91 -1.84
N THR A 454 5.90 -14.40 -1.42
CA THR A 454 5.68 -12.97 -1.21
C THR A 454 5.53 -12.68 0.28
N VAL A 455 6.24 -11.67 0.78
CA VAL A 455 6.21 -11.27 2.19
C VAL A 455 5.70 -9.85 2.36
N LEU A 456 5.18 -9.55 3.55
CA LEU A 456 4.82 -8.18 3.93
C LEU A 456 6.09 -7.39 4.27
N GLY A 457 6.16 -6.15 3.79
CA GLY A 457 7.21 -5.19 4.10
C GLY A 457 7.07 -4.65 5.52
N SER A 458 8.10 -3.92 6.00
CA SER A 458 8.10 -3.45 7.38
C SER A 458 6.99 -2.44 7.65
N SER A 459 6.30 -2.63 8.78
CA SER A 459 5.37 -1.64 9.32
C SER A 459 6.03 -0.30 9.66
N LYS A 460 7.37 -0.23 9.75
CA LYS A 460 8.15 1.00 9.99
C LYS A 460 8.45 1.80 8.72
N ALA A 461 8.24 1.21 7.55
CA ALA A 461 8.38 1.85 6.25
C ALA A 461 7.08 1.68 5.46
N TYR A 462 5.97 2.08 6.08
CA TYR A 462 4.65 1.98 5.50
C TYR A 462 4.46 2.91 4.28
N THR A 463 3.40 2.66 3.53
CA THR A 463 2.99 3.48 2.39
C THR A 463 1.60 4.03 2.66
N GLU A 464 1.35 5.28 2.28
CA GLU A 464 0.04 5.90 2.41
C GLU A 464 -0.65 6.03 1.04
N THR A 465 -1.79 5.36 0.87
CA THR A 465 -2.61 5.38 -0.36
C THR A 465 -3.83 6.30 -0.26
N GLU A 466 -4.46 6.57 -1.41
CA GLU A 466 -5.62 7.43 -1.59
C GLU A 466 -6.79 7.12 -0.64
N VAL A 467 -7.48 8.18 -0.22
CA VAL A 467 -8.61 8.09 0.74
C VAL A 467 -9.96 7.90 0.05
N ASP A 468 -10.00 7.97 -1.27
CA ASP A 468 -11.20 7.79 -2.08
C ASP A 468 -11.76 6.36 -1.92
N ARG A 469 -10.91 5.32 -1.82
CA ARG A 469 -11.31 3.93 -1.57
C ARG A 469 -11.96 3.78 -0.21
N LEU A 470 -11.38 4.41 0.81
CA LEU A 470 -11.96 4.48 2.13
C LEU A 470 -13.34 5.17 2.08
N ALA A 471 -13.45 6.28 1.35
CA ALA A 471 -14.71 7.01 1.18
C ALA A 471 -15.77 6.17 0.43
N LYS A 472 -15.41 5.51 -0.69
CA LYS A 472 -16.27 4.61 -1.46
C LYS A 472 -16.79 3.47 -0.60
N MET A 473 -15.89 2.84 0.15
CA MET A 473 -16.21 1.74 1.05
C MET A 473 -17.20 2.17 2.14
N ILE A 474 -17.00 3.33 2.74
CA ILE A 474 -17.93 3.90 3.72
C ILE A 474 -19.28 4.23 3.08
N ARG A 475 -19.28 4.79 1.87
CA ARG A 475 -20.50 5.06 1.09
C ARG A 475 -21.28 3.79 0.78
N ASN A 476 -20.60 2.72 0.37
CA ASN A 476 -21.23 1.42 0.11
C ASN A 476 -21.94 0.90 1.37
N PHE A 477 -21.30 1.01 2.53
CA PHE A 477 -21.93 0.63 3.80
C PHE A 477 -23.20 1.43 4.11
N ALA A 478 -23.28 2.70 3.68
CA ALA A 478 -24.48 3.53 3.82
C ALA A 478 -25.63 3.10 2.89
N ASN A 479 -25.32 2.35 1.83
CA ASN A 479 -26.31 1.81 0.89
C ASN A 479 -26.65 0.33 1.18
N ASP A 480 -26.40 -0.13 2.41
CA ASP A 480 -26.51 -1.54 2.82
C ASP A 480 -25.67 -2.52 1.97
N GLN A 481 -24.67 -1.97 1.26
CA GLN A 481 -23.72 -2.72 0.48
C GLN A 481 -22.50 -3.01 1.33
N SER A 482 -22.47 -4.20 1.94
CA SER A 482 -21.25 -4.70 2.59
C SER A 482 -20.27 -5.13 1.48
N VAL A 483 -19.70 -4.16 0.76
CA VAL A 483 -18.69 -4.32 -0.30
C VAL A 483 -17.48 -3.45 0.05
N PHE A 484 -16.47 -4.10 0.63
CA PHE A 484 -15.17 -3.50 0.99
C PHE A 484 -14.09 -3.83 -0.03
N TYR A 485 -14.16 -5.07 -0.53
CA TYR A 485 -13.32 -5.73 -1.50
C TYR A 485 -14.09 -7.02 -1.83
N GLY A 486 -14.86 -7.09 -2.92
CA GLY A 486 -15.67 -8.29 -3.17
C GLY A 486 -16.92 -8.32 -2.29
N HIS A 487 -17.64 -9.45 -2.28
CA HIS A 487 -18.54 -9.75 -1.17
C HIS A 487 -17.74 -9.54 0.12
N THR A 488 -18.25 -8.82 1.12
CA THR A 488 -17.58 -8.70 2.45
C THR A 488 -17.30 -10.04 3.14
N ARG A 489 -17.85 -11.12 2.58
CA ARG A 489 -17.76 -12.52 2.98
C ARG A 489 -17.20 -13.43 1.87
N SER A 490 -16.71 -12.86 0.77
CA SER A 490 -16.15 -13.65 -0.34
C SER A 490 -14.84 -14.29 0.11
N ARG A 491 -14.81 -15.60 -0.11
CA ARG A 491 -13.62 -16.44 -0.18
C ARG A 491 -12.75 -15.92 -1.32
N GLY A 492 -11.45 -16.17 -1.22
CA GLY A 492 -10.40 -15.54 -2.01
C GLY A 492 -10.76 -15.25 -3.48
N LEU A 493 -10.16 -14.19 -4.03
CA LEU A 493 -10.13 -13.78 -5.45
C LEU A 493 -11.00 -12.62 -5.85
N GLU A 494 -12.29 -12.65 -5.52
CA GLU A 494 -13.22 -11.58 -5.91
C GLU A 494 -12.99 -10.28 -5.15
N ARG A 495 -12.25 -10.37 -4.04
CA ARG A 495 -11.95 -9.25 -3.16
C ARG A 495 -11.53 -7.98 -3.90
N ALA A 496 -10.63 -8.03 -4.87
CA ALA A 496 -10.10 -6.76 -5.41
C ALA A 496 -10.51 -6.46 -6.86
N SER A 497 -11.56 -7.11 -7.40
CA SER A 497 -12.07 -6.77 -8.74
C SER A 497 -13.29 -5.84 -8.72
N GLY A 498 -13.90 -5.68 -7.54
CA GLY A 498 -15.23 -5.15 -7.41
C GLY A 498 -15.37 -3.65 -7.21
N LEU A 499 -14.28 -2.89 -7.10
CA LEU A 499 -14.31 -1.49 -6.65
C LEU A 499 -13.58 -0.51 -7.57
N TYR A 500 -13.17 -0.95 -8.76
CA TYR A 500 -12.16 -0.21 -9.51
C TYR A 500 -12.73 0.40 -10.78
N LEU A 501 -13.57 1.43 -10.58
CA LEU A 501 -13.61 2.56 -11.48
C LEU A 501 -12.83 3.72 -10.84
N HIS A 502 -11.99 4.40 -11.62
CA HIS A 502 -11.32 5.62 -11.17
C HIS A 502 -12.37 6.69 -10.86
N MET A 503 -12.28 7.33 -9.69
CA MET A 503 -13.28 8.31 -9.21
C MET A 503 -12.67 9.68 -8.93
N THR A 504 -11.44 9.93 -9.38
CA THR A 504 -10.73 11.20 -9.19
C THR A 504 -11.60 12.39 -9.60
N SER A 505 -12.42 12.26 -10.65
CA SER A 505 -13.33 13.31 -11.13
C SER A 505 -14.50 13.64 -10.20
N ILE A 506 -14.90 12.73 -9.33
CA ILE A 506 -16.02 12.89 -8.37
C ILE A 506 -15.58 12.81 -6.92
N GLN A 507 -14.26 12.80 -6.67
CA GLN A 507 -13.70 12.61 -5.33
C GLN A 507 -14.26 13.64 -4.33
N ASP A 508 -14.32 14.92 -4.70
CA ASP A 508 -14.86 15.98 -3.83
C ASP A 508 -16.34 15.74 -3.47
N GLN A 509 -17.13 15.17 -4.38
CA GLN A 509 -18.56 14.88 -4.13
C GLN A 509 -18.71 13.75 -3.11
N VAL A 510 -17.94 12.66 -3.28
CA VAL A 510 -17.95 11.51 -2.35
C VAL A 510 -17.37 11.89 -1.00
N GLU A 511 -16.30 12.68 -0.97
CA GLU A 511 -15.70 13.17 0.27
C GLU A 511 -16.67 14.04 1.06
N ALA A 512 -17.41 14.92 0.38
CA ALA A 512 -18.45 15.73 1.00
C ALA A 512 -19.59 14.88 1.57
N GLU A 513 -20.07 13.87 0.83
CA GLU A 513 -21.11 12.95 1.28
C GLU A 513 -20.70 12.23 2.58
N VAL A 514 -19.52 11.60 2.59
CA VAL A 514 -19.02 10.85 3.77
C VAL A 514 -18.75 11.76 4.97
N ARG A 515 -18.29 12.99 4.74
CA ARG A 515 -18.10 13.99 5.80
C ARG A 515 -19.40 14.30 6.52
N ASP A 516 -20.52 14.34 5.80
CA ASP A 516 -21.82 14.74 6.34
C ASP A 516 -22.55 13.60 7.07
N TYR A 517 -22.08 12.36 6.96
CA TYR A 517 -22.60 11.26 7.78
C TYR A 517 -22.40 11.50 9.28
N GLY A 518 -23.45 11.23 10.05
CA GLY A 518 -23.44 11.36 11.52
C GLY A 518 -22.65 10.25 12.21
N ASP A 519 -22.10 10.52 13.40
CA ASP A 519 -21.26 9.56 14.12
C ASP A 519 -21.99 8.27 14.51
N SER A 520 -23.32 8.32 14.66
CA SER A 520 -24.14 7.12 14.87
C SER A 520 -24.05 6.14 13.70
N PHE A 521 -23.92 6.62 12.47
CA PHE A 521 -23.70 5.74 11.32
C PHE A 521 -22.32 5.06 11.42
N PHE A 522 -21.29 5.80 11.83
CA PHE A 522 -19.97 5.22 12.03
C PHE A 522 -19.94 4.22 13.18
N GLU A 523 -20.66 4.51 14.27
CA GLU A 523 -20.82 3.62 15.42
C GLU A 523 -21.49 2.30 15.04
N GLN A 524 -22.60 2.38 14.31
CA GLN A 524 -23.45 1.22 14.07
C GLN A 524 -23.05 0.43 12.83
N ILE A 525 -22.39 1.06 11.86
CA ILE A 525 -22.15 0.47 10.55
C ILE A 525 -20.65 0.54 10.19
N ALA A 526 -20.11 1.73 9.97
CA ALA A 526 -18.81 1.85 9.30
C ALA A 526 -17.64 1.28 10.12
N PHE A 527 -17.55 1.59 11.42
CA PHE A 527 -16.48 1.05 12.27
C PHE A 527 -16.62 -0.47 12.47
N PRO A 528 -17.78 -1.03 12.88
CA PRO A 528 -17.96 -2.47 13.01
C PRO A 528 -17.57 -3.28 11.77
N GLU A 529 -17.95 -2.80 10.57
CA GLU A 529 -17.62 -3.46 9.30
C GLU A 529 -16.12 -3.35 8.98
N ARG A 530 -15.51 -2.18 9.20
CA ARG A 530 -14.10 -1.95 8.88
C ARG A 530 -13.15 -2.75 9.77
N ILE A 531 -13.40 -2.80 11.09
CA ILE A 531 -12.45 -3.37 12.05
C ILE A 531 -12.31 -4.90 11.94
N ILE A 532 -13.28 -5.58 11.34
CA ILE A 532 -13.23 -7.03 11.09
C ILE A 532 -12.06 -7.39 10.17
N PHE A 533 -11.81 -6.59 9.14
CA PHE A 533 -10.83 -6.88 8.10
C PHE A 533 -9.41 -7.12 8.65
N PRO A 534 -8.78 -6.19 9.40
CA PRO A 534 -7.42 -6.38 9.90
C PRO A 534 -7.35 -7.57 10.86
N PHE A 535 -8.38 -7.78 11.68
CA PHE A 535 -8.42 -8.90 12.62
C PHE A 535 -8.50 -10.26 11.91
N ARG A 536 -9.44 -10.40 10.97
CA ARG A 536 -9.58 -11.60 10.14
C ARG A 536 -8.29 -11.85 9.36
N TRP A 537 -7.69 -10.80 8.77
CA TRP A 537 -6.43 -10.91 8.03
C TRP A 537 -5.25 -11.37 8.90
N MET A 538 -5.13 -10.87 10.13
CA MET A 538 -4.10 -11.33 11.06
C MET A 538 -4.37 -12.78 11.52
N LEU A 539 -5.58 -13.06 11.98
CA LEU A 539 -5.95 -14.35 12.54
C LEU A 539 -5.89 -15.49 11.52
N GLN A 540 -6.37 -15.30 10.29
CA GLN A 540 -6.27 -16.32 9.24
C GLN A 540 -4.81 -16.72 9.00
N ASN A 541 -3.91 -15.74 9.03
CA ASN A 541 -2.49 -15.95 8.80
C ASN A 541 -1.86 -16.67 10.00
N PHE A 542 -2.14 -16.21 11.22
CA PHE A 542 -1.65 -16.86 12.44
C PHE A 542 -2.11 -18.31 12.56
N ILE A 543 -3.37 -18.61 12.22
CA ILE A 543 -3.88 -19.99 12.16
C ILE A 543 -3.09 -20.78 11.11
N GLY A 544 -2.89 -20.21 9.92
CA GLY A 544 -2.17 -20.87 8.84
C GLY A 544 -0.71 -21.21 9.19
N TYR A 545 0.03 -20.26 9.76
CA TYR A 545 1.40 -20.50 10.23
C TYR A 545 1.44 -21.49 11.38
N TYR A 546 0.52 -21.39 12.34
CA TYR A 546 0.44 -22.30 13.48
C TYR A 546 0.11 -23.74 13.05
N ALA A 547 -0.77 -23.92 12.05
CA ALA A 547 -1.10 -25.22 11.49
C ALA A 547 0.09 -25.90 10.80
N ARG A 548 0.88 -25.13 10.06
CA ARG A 548 2.06 -25.63 9.32
C ARG A 548 3.32 -25.77 10.17
N ALA A 549 3.38 -25.09 11.31
CA ALA A 549 4.49 -25.22 12.23
C ALA A 549 4.58 -26.65 12.80
N ASN A 550 5.81 -27.15 12.88
CA ASN A 550 6.09 -28.40 13.59
C ASN A 550 5.82 -28.21 15.11
N ALA A 551 5.78 -29.32 15.86
CA ALA A 551 5.44 -29.28 17.28
C ALA A 551 6.40 -28.38 18.11
N SER A 552 7.68 -28.32 17.76
CA SER A 552 8.67 -27.49 18.44
C SER A 552 8.51 -26.00 18.16
N ASP A 553 7.97 -25.61 17.00
CA ASP A 553 7.89 -24.22 16.56
C ASP A 553 6.52 -23.59 16.84
N ARG A 554 5.48 -24.40 17.12
CA ARG A 554 4.12 -23.90 17.41
C ARG A 554 4.06 -22.92 18.58
N GLU A 555 4.83 -23.17 19.63
CA GLU A 555 4.89 -22.26 20.79
C GLU A 555 5.53 -20.92 20.41
N THR A 556 6.54 -20.93 19.55
CA THR A 556 7.15 -19.69 19.01
C THR A 556 6.15 -18.92 18.17
N VAL A 557 5.39 -19.60 17.31
CA VAL A 557 4.33 -18.95 16.51
C VAL A 557 3.28 -18.35 17.43
N ALA A 558 2.78 -19.10 18.43
CA ALA A 558 1.78 -18.63 19.37
C ALA A 558 2.25 -17.39 20.16
N ASN A 559 3.51 -17.38 20.63
CA ASN A 559 4.10 -16.25 21.35
C ASN A 559 4.27 -14.99 20.48
N LYS A 560 4.43 -15.13 19.17
CA LYS A 560 4.53 -14.02 18.20
C LYS A 560 3.18 -13.61 17.60
N SER A 561 2.07 -14.24 18.00
CA SER A 561 0.74 -14.05 17.42
C SER A 561 -0.39 -14.08 18.45
N PHE A 562 -0.97 -15.26 18.71
CA PHE A 562 -2.16 -15.41 19.55
C PHE A 562 -1.96 -14.92 20.98
N LYS A 563 -0.83 -15.23 21.62
CA LYS A 563 -0.53 -14.82 23.01
C LYS A 563 -0.19 -13.34 23.15
N VAL A 564 0.03 -12.63 22.03
CA VAL A 564 0.14 -11.16 22.03
C VAL A 564 -1.24 -10.52 22.16
N ILE A 565 -2.24 -11.14 21.54
CA ILE A 565 -3.62 -10.64 21.48
C ILE A 565 -4.38 -11.08 22.72
N PHE A 566 -4.41 -12.40 22.95
CA PHE A 566 -5.24 -13.08 23.94
C PHE A 566 -4.47 -13.41 25.20
N ASP A 567 -5.16 -13.40 26.34
CA ASP A 567 -4.62 -13.99 27.57
C ASP A 567 -4.55 -15.53 27.47
N ASP A 568 -3.81 -16.15 28.40
CA ASP A 568 -3.61 -17.59 28.42
C ASP A 568 -4.92 -18.40 28.50
N SER A 569 -5.95 -17.87 29.18
CA SER A 569 -7.24 -18.55 29.35
C SER A 569 -8.06 -18.56 28.07
N THR A 570 -8.06 -17.43 27.36
CA THR A 570 -8.71 -17.24 26.07
C THR A 570 -7.99 -18.06 25.01
N TRP A 571 -6.65 -18.04 25.00
CA TRP A 571 -5.87 -18.86 24.08
C TRP A 571 -6.10 -20.36 24.29
N THR A 572 -6.12 -20.83 25.55
CA THR A 572 -6.44 -22.23 25.88
C THR A 572 -7.84 -22.60 25.35
N SER A 573 -8.81 -21.70 25.48
CA SER A 573 -10.18 -21.93 24.97
C SER A 573 -10.21 -22.01 23.44
N ILE A 574 -9.47 -21.15 22.74
CA ILE A 574 -9.33 -21.20 21.27
C ILE A 574 -8.74 -22.55 20.81
N GLN A 575 -7.69 -23.04 21.49
CA GLN A 575 -7.07 -24.33 21.17
C GLN A 575 -8.01 -25.52 21.40
N LEU A 576 -8.90 -25.43 22.40
CA LEU A 576 -9.85 -26.49 22.74
C LEU A 576 -11.09 -26.50 21.84
N LEU A 577 -11.52 -25.33 21.36
CA LEU A 577 -12.81 -25.17 20.68
C LEU A 577 -12.70 -24.99 19.17
N ILE A 578 -11.64 -24.34 18.69
CA ILE A 578 -11.53 -23.90 17.29
C ILE A 578 -10.28 -24.53 16.66
N VAL A 579 -9.10 -24.23 17.20
CA VAL A 579 -7.80 -24.63 16.63
C VAL A 579 -7.33 -25.95 17.26
N THR A 580 -8.20 -26.96 17.21
CA THR A 580 -7.98 -28.27 17.84
C THR A 580 -6.92 -29.09 17.10
N ASN A 581 -6.35 -30.11 17.75
CA ASN A 581 -5.39 -31.01 17.09
C ASN A 581 -5.98 -31.69 15.84
N ASP A 582 -7.25 -32.11 15.90
CA ASP A 582 -7.94 -32.70 14.76
C ASP A 582 -8.10 -31.70 13.62
N GLU A 583 -8.43 -30.45 13.95
CA GLU A 583 -8.56 -29.39 12.95
C GLU A 583 -7.21 -29.04 12.30
N LEU A 584 -6.13 -28.99 13.08
CA LEU A 584 -4.77 -28.78 12.56
C LEU A 584 -4.33 -29.92 11.64
N LEU A 585 -4.72 -31.16 11.94
CA LEU A 585 -4.45 -32.31 11.07
C LEU A 585 -5.23 -32.20 9.76
N LYS A 586 -6.50 -31.80 9.80
CA LYS A 586 -7.32 -31.57 8.59
C LYS A 586 -6.73 -30.45 7.73
N LEU A 587 -6.39 -29.30 8.33
CA LEU A 587 -5.78 -28.17 7.63
C LEU A 587 -4.54 -28.60 6.85
N ASN A 588 -3.66 -29.38 7.45
CA ASN A 588 -2.43 -29.83 6.80
C ASN A 588 -2.65 -30.78 5.60
N GLN A 589 -3.85 -31.35 5.45
CA GLN A 589 -4.22 -32.20 4.32
C GLN A 589 -4.90 -31.42 3.19
N LEU A 590 -5.32 -30.18 3.44
CA LEU A 590 -6.07 -29.40 2.45
C LEU A 590 -5.16 -28.84 1.34
N PRO A 591 -5.70 -28.75 0.10
CA PRO A 591 -5.14 -27.90 -0.94
C PRO A 591 -4.99 -26.44 -0.47
N PHE A 592 -4.14 -25.63 -1.11
CA PHE A 592 -3.75 -24.31 -0.60
C PHE A 592 -4.93 -23.34 -0.50
N GLU A 593 -5.83 -23.36 -1.48
CA GLU A 593 -7.02 -22.50 -1.52
C GLU A 593 -8.00 -22.90 -0.41
N LYS A 594 -8.36 -24.19 -0.35
CA LYS A 594 -9.20 -24.73 0.72
C LYS A 594 -8.59 -24.58 2.11
N PHE A 595 -7.26 -24.61 2.22
CA PHE A 595 -6.53 -24.29 3.43
C PHE A 595 -6.72 -22.83 3.84
N ARG A 596 -6.59 -21.87 2.90
CA ARG A 596 -6.81 -20.45 3.16
C ARG A 596 -8.26 -20.16 3.54
N GLU A 597 -9.22 -20.70 2.77
CA GLU A 597 -10.65 -20.61 3.08
C GLU A 597 -10.93 -21.12 4.50
N ARG A 598 -10.39 -22.29 4.85
CA ARG A 598 -10.63 -22.86 6.17
C ARG A 598 -9.96 -22.06 7.29
N CYS A 599 -8.77 -21.51 7.07
CA CYS A 599 -8.13 -20.62 8.04
C CYS A 599 -8.94 -19.34 8.25
N GLU A 600 -9.55 -18.83 7.20
CA GLU A 600 -10.44 -17.67 7.28
C GLU A 600 -11.73 -17.99 8.06
N GLU A 601 -12.40 -19.10 7.76
CA GLU A 601 -13.59 -19.56 8.52
C GLU A 601 -13.27 -19.68 10.03
N LEU A 602 -12.15 -20.33 10.36
CA LEU A 602 -11.71 -20.48 11.75
C LEU A 602 -11.36 -19.12 12.39
N SER A 603 -10.88 -18.15 11.61
CA SER A 603 -10.64 -16.80 12.11
C SER A 603 -11.93 -16.06 12.43
N GLU A 604 -12.98 -16.26 11.63
CA GLU A 604 -14.32 -15.71 11.88
C GLU A 604 -14.95 -16.35 13.13
N ASP A 605 -14.78 -17.66 13.33
CA ASP A 605 -15.20 -18.35 14.56
C ASP A 605 -14.53 -17.73 15.80
N ILE A 606 -13.22 -17.43 15.73
CA ILE A 606 -12.51 -16.74 16.82
C ILE A 606 -13.12 -15.34 17.05
N LEU A 607 -13.37 -14.58 15.98
CA LEU A 607 -13.92 -13.22 16.09
C LEU A 607 -15.33 -13.21 16.68
N ILE A 608 -16.16 -14.19 16.32
CA ILE A 608 -17.52 -14.33 16.85
C ILE A 608 -17.49 -14.72 18.33
N MET A 609 -16.69 -15.72 18.71
CA MET A 609 -16.66 -16.24 20.08
C MET A 609 -15.87 -15.36 21.06
N PHE A 610 -14.81 -14.70 20.59
CA PHE A 610 -13.84 -13.97 21.43
C PHE A 610 -13.74 -12.49 21.04
N TRP A 611 -14.86 -11.89 20.61
CA TRP A 611 -14.92 -10.48 20.18
C TRP A 611 -14.43 -9.49 21.24
N LYS A 612 -14.85 -9.66 22.50
CA LYS A 612 -14.46 -8.76 23.59
C LYS A 612 -12.93 -8.74 23.80
N PRO A 613 -12.24 -9.89 23.96
CA PRO A 613 -10.77 -9.93 23.98
C PRO A 613 -10.10 -9.23 22.78
N MET A 614 -10.65 -9.37 21.56
CA MET A 614 -10.11 -8.68 20.38
C MET A 614 -10.21 -7.16 20.50
N MET A 615 -11.34 -6.64 20.97
CA MET A 615 -11.54 -5.20 21.18
C MET A 615 -10.74 -4.66 22.38
N GLU A 616 -10.46 -5.51 23.39
CA GLU A 616 -9.53 -5.19 24.47
C GLU A 616 -8.10 -5.05 23.94
N PHE A 617 -7.66 -5.92 23.02
CA PHE A 617 -6.38 -5.77 22.33
C PHE A 617 -6.33 -4.46 21.53
N TYR A 618 -7.35 -4.13 20.75
CA TYR A 618 -7.44 -2.85 20.03
C TYR A 618 -7.27 -1.64 20.96
N THR A 619 -8.01 -1.65 22.07
CA THR A 619 -7.97 -0.56 23.07
C THR A 619 -6.59 -0.45 23.72
N ARG A 620 -5.98 -1.59 24.10
CA ARG A 620 -4.63 -1.65 24.68
C ARG A 620 -3.57 -1.12 23.70
N THR A 621 -3.66 -1.49 22.44
CA THR A 621 -2.74 -1.03 21.39
C THR A 621 -2.80 0.48 21.20
N LEU A 622 -4.01 1.06 21.06
CA LEU A 622 -4.15 2.52 20.94
C LEU A 622 -3.74 3.26 22.20
N THR A 623 -4.01 2.70 23.38
CA THR A 623 -3.50 3.25 24.66
C THR A 623 -1.97 3.29 24.67
N SER A 624 -1.32 2.20 24.24
CA SER A 624 0.14 2.15 24.11
C SER A 624 0.66 3.19 23.12
N TYR A 625 -0.01 3.37 21.98
CA TYR A 625 0.34 4.39 20.98
C TYR A 625 0.30 5.80 21.59
N PHE A 626 -0.81 6.19 22.22
CA PHE A 626 -0.93 7.52 22.81
C PHE A 626 0.08 7.77 23.95
N ASN A 627 0.34 6.75 24.77
CA ASN A 627 1.31 6.83 25.86
C ASN A 627 2.76 7.02 25.38
N ASP A 628 3.19 6.23 24.39
CA ASP A 628 4.53 6.34 23.80
C ASP A 628 4.74 7.71 23.14
N HIS A 629 3.67 8.29 22.60
CA HIS A 629 3.71 9.63 22.02
C HIS A 629 3.50 10.76 23.04
N HIS A 630 3.35 10.45 24.32
CA HIS A 630 3.13 11.42 25.40
C HIS A 630 1.90 12.33 25.16
N LEU A 631 0.81 11.77 24.65
CA LEU A 631 -0.48 12.46 24.60
C LEU A 631 -1.14 12.37 25.98
N GLU A 632 -1.66 13.49 26.51
CA GLU A 632 -2.30 13.48 27.82
C GLU A 632 -3.62 12.68 27.80
N ALA A 633 -3.84 11.84 28.81
CA ALA A 633 -4.97 10.91 28.88
C ALA A 633 -6.34 11.58 28.64
N HIS A 634 -6.56 12.76 29.21
CA HIS A 634 -7.81 13.50 29.05
C HIS A 634 -8.15 13.87 27.59
N LEU A 635 -7.15 13.90 26.69
CA LEU A 635 -7.32 14.18 25.26
C LEU A 635 -7.81 12.97 24.47
N TYR A 636 -7.59 11.74 24.94
CA TYR A 636 -7.94 10.52 24.19
C TYR A 636 -8.80 9.49 24.95
N ASP A 637 -8.90 9.54 26.28
CA ASP A 637 -9.64 8.53 27.07
C ASP A 637 -11.10 8.37 26.62
N TRP A 638 -11.71 9.47 26.17
CA TRP A 638 -13.07 9.47 25.63
C TRP A 638 -13.20 8.69 24.31
N LEU A 639 -12.14 8.65 23.47
CA LEU A 639 -12.10 7.81 22.28
C LEU A 639 -12.14 6.33 22.68
N LEU A 640 -11.44 5.95 23.73
CA LEU A 640 -11.27 4.54 24.10
C LEU A 640 -12.43 3.95 24.92
N THR A 641 -13.26 4.80 25.52
CA THR A 641 -14.37 4.37 26.40
C THR A 641 -15.42 3.55 25.65
N GLY A 642 -15.78 2.35 26.12
CA GLY A 642 -16.91 1.58 25.54
C GLY A 642 -16.62 0.88 24.19
N LEU A 643 -15.36 0.81 23.75
CA LEU A 643 -15.01 0.07 22.52
C LEU A 643 -15.26 -1.44 22.62
N THR A 644 -15.16 -2.02 23.82
CA THR A 644 -15.38 -3.45 24.06
C THR A 644 -16.84 -3.88 23.94
N THR A 645 -17.77 -2.92 23.94
CA THR A 645 -19.20 -3.14 23.68
C THR A 645 -19.59 -2.87 22.24
N CYS A 646 -18.62 -2.55 21.36
CA CYS A 646 -18.87 -2.38 19.93
C CYS A 646 -19.51 -3.65 19.35
N ARG A 647 -20.48 -3.44 18.47
CA ARG A 647 -21.14 -4.51 17.70
C ARG A 647 -20.11 -5.30 16.88
N ASN A 648 -20.36 -6.60 16.71
CA ASN A 648 -19.61 -7.45 15.79
C ASN A 648 -20.44 -7.71 14.53
N ALA A 649 -20.13 -7.05 13.42
CA ALA A 649 -20.89 -7.21 12.17
C ALA A 649 -20.75 -8.60 11.52
N LEU A 650 -19.73 -9.41 11.86
CA LEU A 650 -19.62 -10.81 11.40
C LEU A 650 -20.76 -11.69 11.95
N SER A 651 -21.28 -11.36 13.13
CA SER A 651 -22.34 -12.15 13.77
C SER A 651 -23.72 -11.98 13.13
N GLU A 652 -23.85 -11.05 12.18
CA GLU A 652 -25.09 -10.75 11.48
C GLU A 652 -25.17 -11.53 10.18
N ASN A 653 -26.37 -11.88 9.72
CA ASN A 653 -26.57 -12.44 8.38
C ASN A 653 -26.90 -11.29 7.42
N ARG A 654 -25.89 -10.77 6.72
CA ARG A 654 -26.08 -9.80 5.64
C ARG A 654 -26.06 -10.50 4.27
N PRO A 655 -26.83 -10.01 3.29
CA PRO A 655 -26.84 -10.57 1.94
C PRO A 655 -25.48 -10.37 1.26
N ASP A 656 -25.07 -11.40 0.51
CA ASP A 656 -23.90 -11.32 -0.36
C ASP A 656 -24.24 -10.45 -1.58
N ILE A 657 -23.43 -9.42 -1.82
CA ILE A 657 -23.62 -8.47 -2.94
C ILE A 657 -22.46 -8.63 -3.93
N ASP A 658 -22.77 -8.94 -5.20
CA ASP A 658 -21.75 -8.93 -6.26
C ASP A 658 -21.28 -7.48 -6.43
N PRO A 659 -19.99 -7.18 -6.28
CA PRO A 659 -19.49 -5.83 -6.48
C PRO A 659 -19.81 -5.20 -7.83
N ASN A 660 -20.05 -5.99 -8.88
CA ASN A 660 -20.51 -5.46 -10.17
C ASN A 660 -21.86 -4.74 -10.04
N GLU A 661 -22.73 -5.17 -9.12
CA GLU A 661 -24.03 -4.55 -8.89
C GLU A 661 -23.90 -3.12 -8.35
N VAL A 662 -22.81 -2.83 -7.62
CA VAL A 662 -22.50 -1.47 -7.14
C VAL A 662 -22.30 -0.51 -8.31
N TRP A 663 -21.57 -0.95 -9.35
CA TRP A 663 -21.25 -0.11 -10.52
C TRP A 663 -22.30 -0.16 -11.63
N ALA A 664 -23.13 -1.21 -11.68
CA ALA A 664 -24.27 -1.30 -12.58
C ALA A 664 -25.42 -0.34 -12.19
N SER A 665 -25.29 0.35 -11.06
CA SER A 665 -26.26 1.34 -10.60
C SER A 665 -26.43 2.48 -11.61
N PRO A 666 -27.67 2.91 -11.93
CA PRO A 666 -27.93 4.01 -12.86
C PRO A 666 -27.44 5.37 -12.35
N GLU A 667 -26.99 5.44 -11.08
CA GLU A 667 -26.46 6.64 -10.44
C GLU A 667 -25.16 7.13 -11.06
N PHE A 668 -24.33 6.26 -11.64
CA PHE A 668 -23.03 6.67 -12.16
C PHE A 668 -23.06 7.00 -13.65
N VAL A 669 -22.29 8.01 -14.05
CA VAL A 669 -21.91 8.27 -15.44
C VAL A 669 -20.50 7.74 -15.62
N ILE A 670 -20.34 6.66 -16.38
CA ILE A 670 -19.08 5.92 -16.52
C ILE A 670 -18.52 6.10 -17.93
N ASP A 671 -17.25 6.51 -18.02
CA ASP A 671 -16.42 6.31 -19.21
C ASP A 671 -15.93 4.85 -19.20
N HIS A 672 -16.64 3.97 -19.92
CA HIS A 672 -16.32 2.54 -19.96
C HIS A 672 -14.98 2.23 -20.65
N GLU A 673 -14.51 3.11 -21.53
CA GLU A 673 -13.26 2.92 -22.26
C GLU A 673 -12.05 3.20 -21.35
N ARG A 674 -12.13 4.25 -20.53
CA ARG A 674 -11.09 4.61 -19.56
C ARG A 674 -11.29 3.96 -18.19
N GLY A 675 -12.48 3.40 -17.93
CA GLY A 675 -12.95 2.88 -16.64
C GLY A 675 -12.97 3.95 -15.53
N GLN A 676 -13.53 5.11 -15.83
CA GLN A 676 -13.58 6.27 -14.93
C GLN A 676 -15.02 6.70 -14.69
N VAL A 677 -15.38 7.01 -13.44
CA VAL A 677 -16.65 7.66 -13.12
C VAL A 677 -16.50 9.15 -13.34
N LEU A 678 -17.27 9.67 -14.28
CA LEU A 678 -17.26 11.08 -14.67
C LEU A 678 -18.18 11.92 -13.78
N ASN A 679 -19.30 11.36 -13.31
CA ASN A 679 -20.27 12.07 -12.48
C ASN A 679 -21.19 11.12 -11.69
N ILE A 680 -21.81 11.63 -10.62
CA ILE A 680 -22.94 11.00 -9.90
C ILE A 680 -24.22 11.74 -10.27
N LYS A 681 -25.24 11.04 -10.75
CA LYS A 681 -26.58 11.60 -10.99
C LYS A 681 -27.31 11.76 -9.66
N GLU A 682 -27.99 12.88 -9.48
CA GLU A 682 -28.95 13.01 -8.38
C GLU A 682 -30.09 12.01 -8.60
N VAL A 683 -30.04 10.88 -7.90
CA VAL A 683 -31.19 9.98 -7.79
C VAL A 683 -32.07 10.55 -6.69
N MET A 684 -33.30 10.96 -7.01
CA MET A 684 -34.28 11.35 -6.00
C MET A 684 -34.52 10.13 -5.10
N ARG A 685 -33.91 10.11 -3.91
CA ARG A 685 -34.20 9.13 -2.87
C ARG A 685 -35.58 9.47 -2.33
N GLU A 686 -36.59 8.68 -2.66
CA GLU A 686 -37.89 8.74 -1.98
C GLU A 686 -37.65 8.50 -0.48
N GLN A 687 -38.07 9.46 0.35
CA GLN A 687 -37.82 9.52 1.79
C GLN A 687 -38.56 8.46 2.58
#